data_AF-A0A3M1SGD3-F1
#
_entry.id   AF-A0A3M1SGD3-F1
#
_cell.length_a   1.000
_cell.length_b   1.000
_cell.length_c   1.000
_cell.angle_alpha   90.00
_cell.angle_beta   90.00
_cell.angle_gamma   90.00
#
_symmetry.space_group_name_H-M   'P 1'
#
loop_
_entity.id
_entity.type
_entity.pdbx_description
1 polymer ?
#
loop_
_entity_poly.entity_id
_entity_poly.type
_entity_poly.pdbx_seq_one_letter_code
_entity_poly.pdbx_strand_id
1 'polypeptide(L)'
;LTDPFTVFQLLKKHTSRYTLEMVEKITGTPKEKILQVYKTYASTGRPDRSATIMYAMGWTQHTVGTQIIRAMAMIQLLLGNIGVSGGGVNALRGESNVQGSTDHCLLFHILPGYLKTPRASDVDLKTYNDHYTPKTKEPNSANWWSNYPKYSVSLLKAHYGDAATKDNDFGYQYLPKLDDGQNASWIMLFHEMFKGKFKGFFAWGQNPACSGTNAGKVRKALAKLDWMVNVNLFDNETGSFWKGPGMNPEEIKTEVFQLPCAASCEKEGSITNSGRWAQWRYKAVDPPGEALPDSEIINELFWRVKKLYEKEGGAYPDPVVKLSWDYGPKNPEGKVTKIDTHLIAKEINGYFMEDKVVKGKLFKKGTLVPSFAYLQADGSTSSGNWLYCQSYNEKGNMMARRSKKDPTGLGLYPEWSWCWPVNRRIIYNRASVDEYGRPRNPKRPVIYWNGKKWVGDVPDGGWPPLVNKEKTKLAFIMKPSGVAHIFGPGRADGPFPEHYEPLECPIQENPLSKKHRVNPTVKLFYEVEGGHERPKEKGGLPEDVFATCDTRYPYVATTYRVTEHWQTGVLTRHLPWQLEMQPQIFVELSHELAKEKGISPGDKVIVSSARGKIWAIAIVTNRFKPFKVMNTTVHQVGLPWCFGWQYPEDGSGGDSSNLLTPTVGDANTMIPETKAFMVNVEKA
;
A
#
# COMPACT_ATOMS: atom_id res chain seq x y z
N LEU A 1 -29.85 5.76 -21.84
CA LEU A 1 -29.20 6.49 -20.71
C LEU A 1 -30.06 7.65 -20.18
N THR A 2 -31.37 7.68 -20.44
CA THR A 2 -32.27 8.77 -20.03
C THR A 2 -33.03 8.49 -18.73
N ASP A 3 -33.09 7.24 -18.29
CA ASP A 3 -33.66 6.87 -16.99
C ASP A 3 -32.89 7.59 -15.86
N PRO A 4 -33.61 8.32 -14.97
CA PRO A 4 -33.01 9.19 -13.95
C PRO A 4 -32.24 8.43 -12.88
N PHE A 5 -32.47 7.13 -12.72
CA PHE A 5 -31.80 6.28 -11.72
C PHE A 5 -30.60 5.52 -12.28
N THR A 6 -30.27 5.71 -13.57
CA THR A 6 -29.02 5.18 -14.11
C THR A 6 -27.81 5.81 -13.45
N VAL A 7 -26.74 5.03 -13.27
CA VAL A 7 -25.45 5.50 -12.72
C VAL A 7 -24.95 6.76 -13.44
N PHE A 8 -25.16 6.85 -14.75
CA PHE A 8 -24.77 8.02 -15.54
C PHE A 8 -25.54 9.29 -15.16
N GLN A 9 -26.88 9.21 -15.03
CA GLN A 9 -27.69 10.37 -14.64
C GLN A 9 -27.40 10.80 -13.20
N LEU A 10 -27.22 9.84 -12.30
CA LEU A 10 -26.83 10.12 -10.90
C LEU A 10 -25.45 10.78 -10.83
N LEU A 11 -24.47 10.30 -11.61
CA LEU A 11 -23.15 10.93 -11.69
C LEU A 11 -23.28 12.38 -12.20
N LYS A 12 -24.00 12.58 -13.32
CA LYS A 12 -24.21 13.90 -13.91
C LYS A 12 -24.82 14.88 -12.91
N LYS A 13 -25.82 14.43 -12.13
CA LYS A 13 -26.43 15.22 -11.06
C LYS A 13 -25.44 15.51 -9.93
N HIS A 14 -24.65 14.53 -9.51
CA HIS A 14 -23.67 14.69 -8.44
C HIS A 14 -22.57 15.70 -8.78
N THR A 15 -22.02 15.60 -10.00
CA THR A 15 -20.89 16.43 -10.44
C THR A 15 -21.30 17.81 -10.95
N SER A 16 -22.58 18.12 -11.11
CA SER A 16 -23.05 19.41 -11.66
C SER A 16 -22.66 20.62 -10.80
N ARG A 17 -22.42 20.42 -9.51
CA ARG A 17 -21.97 21.45 -8.56
C ARG A 17 -20.51 21.87 -8.76
N TYR A 18 -19.71 21.05 -9.45
CA TYR A 18 -18.28 21.30 -9.68
C TYR A 18 -18.09 22.12 -10.96
N THR A 19 -18.63 23.35 -10.98
CA THR A 19 -18.43 24.29 -12.09
C THR A 19 -16.98 24.76 -12.16
N LEU A 20 -16.57 25.36 -13.28
CA LEU A 20 -15.21 25.89 -13.42
C LEU A 20 -14.88 26.93 -12.34
N GLU A 21 -15.85 27.80 -12.04
CA GLU A 21 -15.75 28.84 -11.01
C GLU A 21 -15.60 28.20 -9.63
N MET A 22 -16.37 27.15 -9.32
CA MET A 22 -16.27 26.45 -8.05
C MET A 22 -14.91 25.75 -7.89
N VAL A 23 -14.41 25.10 -8.95
CA VAL A 23 -13.11 24.44 -8.93
C VAL A 23 -11.97 25.44 -8.77
N GLU A 24 -12.00 26.58 -9.48
CA GLU A 24 -11.04 27.67 -9.30
C GLU A 24 -11.05 28.17 -7.85
N LYS A 25 -12.25 28.41 -7.31
CA LYS A 25 -12.42 28.92 -5.93
C LYS A 25 -11.84 27.98 -4.87
N ILE A 26 -12.03 26.66 -5.01
CA ILE A 26 -11.55 25.66 -4.05
C ILE A 26 -10.05 25.39 -4.22
N THR A 27 -9.59 25.24 -5.47
CA THR A 27 -8.22 24.79 -5.74
C THR A 27 -7.21 25.92 -5.82
N GLY A 28 -7.66 27.16 -6.03
CA GLY A 28 -6.82 28.30 -6.37
C GLY A 28 -6.12 28.17 -7.74
N THR A 29 -6.48 27.17 -8.54
CA THR A 29 -5.92 26.99 -9.88
C THR A 29 -6.61 27.96 -10.85
N PRO A 30 -5.86 28.77 -11.63
CA PRO A 30 -6.48 29.70 -12.58
C PRO A 30 -7.39 28.98 -13.58
N LYS A 31 -8.57 29.55 -13.84
CA LYS A 31 -9.59 29.00 -14.74
C LYS A 31 -9.04 28.60 -16.11
N GLU A 32 -8.14 29.39 -16.68
CA GLU A 32 -7.53 29.12 -17.99
C GLU A 32 -6.69 27.84 -17.96
N LYS A 33 -5.98 27.60 -16.85
CA LYS A 33 -5.17 26.39 -16.64
C LYS A 33 -6.04 25.16 -16.41
N ILE A 34 -7.14 25.30 -15.64
CA ILE A 34 -8.14 24.24 -15.50
C ILE A 34 -8.68 23.84 -16.87
N LEU A 35 -9.12 24.81 -17.68
CA LEU A 35 -9.64 24.56 -19.03
C LEU A 35 -8.59 23.93 -19.96
N GLN A 36 -7.33 24.38 -19.89
CA GLN A 36 -6.24 23.80 -20.66
C GLN A 36 -6.04 22.31 -20.33
N VAL A 37 -6.01 21.95 -19.04
CA VAL A 37 -5.88 20.57 -18.58
C VAL A 37 -7.10 19.75 -19.02
N TYR A 38 -8.31 20.25 -18.81
CA TYR A 38 -9.55 19.54 -19.16
C TYR A 38 -9.64 19.26 -20.66
N LYS A 39 -9.39 20.26 -21.52
CA LYS A 39 -9.38 20.07 -22.98
C LYS A 39 -8.33 19.05 -23.42
N THR A 40 -7.12 19.17 -22.88
CA THR A 40 -6.00 18.27 -23.23
C THR A 40 -6.34 16.84 -22.83
N TYR A 41 -6.77 16.62 -21.59
CA TYR A 41 -7.02 15.28 -21.07
C TYR A 41 -8.28 14.65 -21.70
N ALA A 42 -9.37 15.40 -21.83
CA ALA A 42 -10.61 14.92 -22.42
C ALA A 42 -10.48 14.58 -23.92
N SER A 43 -9.52 15.20 -24.63
CA SER A 43 -9.23 14.86 -26.03
C SER A 43 -8.77 13.40 -26.23
N THR A 44 -8.43 12.70 -25.15
CA THR A 44 -8.09 11.26 -25.15
C THR A 44 -9.29 10.32 -25.06
N GLY A 45 -10.53 10.84 -24.96
CA GLY A 45 -11.74 10.01 -25.06
C GLY A 45 -11.96 9.40 -26.44
N ARG A 46 -11.18 9.82 -27.45
CA ARG A 46 -11.19 9.24 -28.79
C ARG A 46 -10.42 7.91 -28.83
N PRO A 47 -10.85 6.90 -29.61
CA PRO A 47 -10.21 5.58 -29.65
C PRO A 47 -8.74 5.58 -30.10
N ASP A 48 -8.31 6.56 -30.89
CA ASP A 48 -6.96 6.68 -31.45
C ASP A 48 -5.95 7.36 -30.50
N ARG A 49 -6.41 7.85 -29.35
CA ARG A 49 -5.60 8.51 -28.32
C ARG A 49 -5.76 7.80 -26.98
N SER A 50 -4.78 7.98 -26.11
CA SER A 50 -4.83 7.46 -24.75
C SER A 50 -4.16 8.45 -23.79
N ALA A 51 -4.63 8.51 -22.56
CA ALA A 51 -3.93 9.18 -21.47
C ALA A 51 -3.75 8.24 -20.28
N THR A 52 -2.63 8.39 -19.58
CA THR A 52 -2.36 7.73 -18.30
C THR A 52 -2.39 8.75 -17.17
N ILE A 53 -2.87 8.33 -16.01
CA ILE A 53 -2.69 9.06 -14.75
C ILE A 53 -1.57 8.39 -13.98
N MET A 54 -0.54 9.15 -13.63
CA MET A 54 0.57 8.71 -12.77
C MET A 54 0.44 9.40 -11.42
N TYR A 55 0.31 8.64 -10.34
CA TYR A 55 0.16 9.19 -9.01
C TYR A 55 0.78 8.25 -7.97
N ALA A 56 1.06 8.78 -6.78
CA ALA A 56 1.54 8.02 -5.63
C ALA A 56 0.95 8.62 -4.34
N MET A 57 1.80 8.94 -3.36
CA MET A 57 1.36 9.38 -2.03
C MET A 57 0.68 10.75 -1.99
N GLY A 58 0.95 11.62 -2.96
CA GLY A 58 0.35 12.96 -3.03
C GLY A 58 -1.19 12.95 -3.01
N TRP A 59 -1.81 11.85 -3.44
CA TRP A 59 -3.27 11.68 -3.45
C TRP A 59 -3.79 10.65 -2.44
N THR A 60 -2.91 9.87 -1.81
CA THR A 60 -3.34 8.78 -0.91
C THR A 60 -3.26 9.13 0.57
N GLN A 61 -2.56 10.22 0.93
CA GLN A 61 -2.28 10.60 2.32
C GLN A 61 -3.10 11.81 2.75
N HIS A 62 -4.41 11.62 2.66
CA HIS A 62 -5.48 12.56 3.03
C HIS A 62 -6.60 11.78 3.70
N THR A 63 -7.41 12.44 4.50
CA THR A 63 -8.67 11.90 5.04
C THR A 63 -9.65 11.39 3.97
N VAL A 64 -9.50 11.83 2.72
CA VAL A 64 -10.30 11.44 1.55
C VAL A 64 -9.48 10.77 0.43
N GLY A 65 -8.29 10.24 0.75
CA GLY A 65 -7.37 9.71 -0.26
C GLY A 65 -7.98 8.63 -1.17
N THR A 66 -8.81 7.75 -0.61
CA THR A 66 -9.55 6.74 -1.38
C THR A 66 -10.49 7.36 -2.42
N GLN A 67 -11.14 8.49 -2.09
CA GLN A 67 -12.08 9.16 -2.99
C GLN A 67 -11.37 9.95 -4.09
N ILE A 68 -10.19 10.53 -3.84
CA ILE A 68 -9.35 11.14 -4.88
C ILE A 68 -9.01 10.09 -5.97
N ILE A 69 -8.58 8.90 -5.54
CA ILE A 69 -8.28 7.78 -6.43
C ILE A 69 -9.51 7.30 -7.19
N ARG A 70 -10.68 7.28 -6.54
CA ARG A 70 -11.95 6.91 -7.18
C ARG A 70 -12.32 7.90 -8.29
N ALA A 71 -12.17 9.21 -8.06
CA ALA A 71 -12.46 10.24 -9.05
C ALA A 71 -11.58 10.06 -10.31
N MET A 72 -10.28 9.85 -10.14
CA MET A 72 -9.37 9.68 -11.27
C MET A 72 -9.67 8.37 -12.05
N ALA A 73 -10.06 7.30 -11.36
CA ALA A 73 -10.44 6.04 -11.99
C ALA A 73 -11.73 6.21 -12.81
N MET A 74 -12.70 6.98 -12.28
CA MET A 74 -13.92 7.33 -13.01
C MET A 74 -13.62 8.12 -14.29
N ILE A 75 -12.70 9.09 -14.23
CA ILE A 75 -12.24 9.84 -15.42
C ILE A 75 -11.65 8.89 -16.47
N GLN A 76 -10.76 7.98 -16.06
CA GLN A 76 -10.15 7.01 -16.99
C GLN A 76 -11.17 6.06 -17.61
N LEU A 77 -12.22 5.68 -16.88
CA LEU A 77 -13.31 4.86 -17.39
C LEU A 77 -14.17 5.62 -18.40
N LEU A 78 -14.53 6.87 -18.11
CA LEU A 78 -15.32 7.73 -19.01
C LEU A 78 -14.60 7.99 -20.33
N LEU A 79 -13.27 8.12 -20.30
CA LEU A 79 -12.44 8.31 -21.49
C LEU A 79 -12.08 6.99 -22.19
N GLY A 80 -12.44 5.84 -21.61
CA GLY A 80 -12.07 4.54 -22.15
C GLY A 80 -10.55 4.30 -22.17
N ASN A 81 -9.81 4.88 -21.23
CA ASN A 81 -8.36 4.74 -21.13
C ASN A 81 -7.92 3.50 -20.34
N ILE A 82 -8.83 2.69 -19.78
CA ILE A 82 -8.48 1.48 -19.04
C ILE A 82 -8.26 0.29 -20.00
N GLY A 83 -7.17 -0.45 -19.80
CA GLY A 83 -6.83 -1.66 -20.57
C GLY A 83 -6.09 -1.41 -21.89
N VAL A 84 -5.93 -0.16 -22.31
CA VAL A 84 -5.23 0.22 -23.57
C VAL A 84 -3.75 0.55 -23.34
N SER A 85 -2.93 0.40 -24.39
CA SER A 85 -1.52 0.83 -24.37
C SER A 85 -1.43 2.35 -24.21
N GLY A 86 -0.55 2.83 -23.33
CA GLY A 86 -0.40 4.27 -23.04
C GLY A 86 -1.55 4.87 -22.22
N GLY A 87 -2.52 4.06 -21.80
CA GLY A 87 -3.60 4.44 -20.91
C GLY A 87 -3.37 3.99 -19.47
N GLY A 88 -4.46 3.71 -18.77
CA GLY A 88 -4.47 3.06 -17.47
C GLY A 88 -4.34 4.02 -16.30
N VAL A 89 -4.35 3.42 -15.11
CA VAL A 89 -4.09 4.11 -13.85
C VAL A 89 -2.76 3.57 -13.32
N ASN A 90 -1.71 4.37 -13.47
CA ASN A 90 -0.38 4.03 -13.01
C ASN A 90 -0.19 4.54 -11.59
N ALA A 91 -0.75 3.78 -10.63
CA ALA A 91 -0.46 3.93 -9.21
C ALA A 91 1.00 3.53 -8.96
N LEU A 92 1.89 4.51 -8.88
CA LEU A 92 3.32 4.28 -8.72
C LEU A 92 3.58 3.84 -7.29
N ARG A 93 4.02 2.58 -7.14
CA ARG A 93 4.39 2.02 -5.84
C ARG A 93 5.69 2.67 -5.35
N GLY A 94 5.82 2.81 -4.04
CA GLY A 94 6.98 3.42 -3.40
C GLY A 94 8.15 2.44 -3.29
N GLU A 95 8.14 1.60 -2.26
CA GLU A 95 9.23 0.64 -2.01
C GLU A 95 9.44 -0.37 -3.12
N SER A 96 10.69 -0.81 -3.24
CA SER A 96 11.14 -1.78 -4.25
C SER A 96 10.26 -3.03 -4.31
N ASN A 97 9.73 -3.44 -3.15
CA ASN A 97 8.87 -4.61 -3.00
C ASN A 97 7.55 -4.33 -2.26
N VAL A 98 7.05 -3.08 -2.16
CA VAL A 98 5.74 -2.85 -1.48
C VAL A 98 4.61 -3.58 -2.19
N GLN A 99 4.70 -3.77 -3.51
CA GLN A 99 3.74 -4.60 -4.22
C GLN A 99 3.82 -6.04 -3.70
N GLY A 100 5.01 -6.66 -3.69
CA GLY A 100 5.18 -8.03 -3.19
C GLY A 100 4.83 -8.20 -1.72
N SER A 101 5.22 -7.29 -0.83
CA SER A 101 4.85 -7.36 0.60
C SER A 101 3.35 -7.19 0.82
N THR A 102 2.66 -6.41 -0.03
CA THR A 102 1.20 -6.34 -0.05
C THR A 102 0.59 -7.63 -0.62
N ASP A 103 1.20 -8.22 -1.65
CA ASP A 103 0.75 -9.48 -2.25
C ASP A 103 0.86 -10.65 -1.25
N HIS A 104 1.92 -10.65 -0.43
CA HIS A 104 2.14 -11.56 0.70
C HIS A 104 1.48 -11.07 2.00
N CYS A 105 0.73 -9.97 1.91
CA CYS A 105 -0.25 -9.54 2.91
C CYS A 105 0.31 -9.27 4.31
N LEU A 106 1.43 -8.54 4.38
CA LEU A 106 1.94 -7.95 5.62
C LEU A 106 1.10 -6.74 6.07
N LEU A 107 -0.23 -6.92 6.14
CA LEU A 107 -1.24 -5.94 6.52
C LEU A 107 -2.34 -6.64 7.32
N PHE A 108 -2.82 -6.00 8.39
CA PHE A 108 -3.70 -6.64 9.38
C PHE A 108 -5.01 -7.28 8.83
N HIS A 109 -5.51 -6.82 7.68
CA HIS A 109 -6.84 -7.17 7.17
C HIS A 109 -6.82 -8.15 5.99
N ILE A 110 -5.65 -8.65 5.61
CA ILE A 110 -5.49 -9.60 4.50
C ILE A 110 -4.47 -10.72 4.82
N LEU A 111 -4.65 -11.86 4.16
CA LEU A 111 -3.75 -13.02 4.06
C LEU A 111 -3.26 -13.17 2.61
N PRO A 112 -2.11 -13.85 2.35
CA PRO A 112 -1.47 -13.92 1.04
C PRO A 112 -2.43 -14.14 -0.13
N GLY A 113 -2.24 -13.35 -1.19
CA GLY A 113 -3.12 -13.35 -2.35
C GLY A 113 -4.42 -12.56 -2.14
N TYR A 114 -4.43 -11.59 -1.22
CA TYR A 114 -5.60 -10.75 -0.90
C TYR A 114 -6.82 -11.51 -0.37
N LEU A 115 -6.60 -12.68 0.23
CA LEU A 115 -7.63 -13.31 1.06
C LEU A 115 -7.85 -12.42 2.29
N LYS A 116 -9.04 -12.43 2.87
CA LYS A 116 -9.37 -11.62 4.06
C LYS A 116 -8.84 -12.28 5.32
N THR A 117 -8.35 -11.48 6.26
CA THR A 117 -8.09 -11.97 7.61
C THR A 117 -9.39 -12.48 8.22
N PRO A 118 -9.43 -13.72 8.76
CA PRO A 118 -10.59 -14.26 9.46
C PRO A 118 -11.09 -13.35 10.58
N ARG A 119 -12.39 -13.35 10.80
CA ARG A 119 -13.06 -12.66 11.91
C ARG A 119 -13.57 -13.64 12.95
N ALA A 120 -13.85 -13.16 14.16
CA ALA A 120 -14.42 -13.97 15.23
C ALA A 120 -15.73 -14.68 14.80
N SER A 121 -16.55 -14.03 13.97
CA SER A 121 -17.77 -14.61 13.38
C SER A 121 -17.50 -15.70 12.32
N ASP A 122 -16.30 -15.77 11.75
CA ASP A 122 -15.90 -16.80 10.80
C ASP A 122 -15.49 -18.09 11.56
N VAL A 123 -16.45 -18.72 12.22
CA VAL A 123 -16.23 -19.81 13.21
C VAL A 123 -15.59 -21.07 12.62
N ASP A 124 -15.81 -21.33 11.34
CA ASP A 124 -15.24 -22.46 10.59
C ASP A 124 -14.85 -22.04 9.18
N LEU A 125 -14.10 -22.91 8.48
CA LEU A 125 -13.58 -22.59 7.14
C LEU A 125 -14.71 -22.42 6.11
N LYS A 126 -15.82 -23.14 6.29
CA LYS A 126 -16.98 -23.04 5.40
C LYS A 126 -17.61 -21.64 5.51
N THR A 127 -17.84 -21.17 6.72
CA THR A 127 -18.42 -19.86 7.04
C THR A 127 -17.52 -18.75 6.52
N TYR A 128 -16.20 -18.85 6.76
CA TYR A 128 -15.20 -17.95 6.20
C TYR A 128 -15.29 -17.86 4.67
N ASN A 129 -15.32 -19.01 4.00
CA ASN A 129 -15.42 -19.08 2.56
C ASN A 129 -16.75 -18.52 2.04
N ASP A 130 -17.87 -18.84 2.68
CA ASP A 130 -19.20 -18.33 2.31
C ASP A 130 -19.30 -16.81 2.48
N HIS A 131 -18.69 -16.26 3.54
CA HIS A 131 -18.68 -14.83 3.84
C HIS A 131 -17.90 -14.03 2.80
N TYR A 132 -16.71 -14.51 2.40
CA TYR A 132 -15.83 -13.75 1.49
C TYR A 132 -15.92 -14.15 0.03
N THR A 133 -16.64 -15.21 -0.33
CA THR A 133 -16.88 -15.56 -1.74
C THR A 133 -18.02 -14.70 -2.29
N PRO A 134 -17.74 -13.71 -3.16
CA PRO A 134 -18.79 -12.89 -3.71
C PRO A 134 -19.68 -13.71 -4.65
N LYS A 135 -20.97 -13.39 -4.68
CA LYS A 135 -21.96 -14.00 -5.56
C LYS A 135 -22.35 -13.04 -6.67
N THR A 136 -22.82 -13.57 -7.80
CA THR A 136 -23.33 -12.76 -8.91
C THR A 136 -24.55 -13.40 -9.55
N LYS A 137 -25.45 -12.55 -10.05
CA LYS A 137 -26.58 -12.95 -10.91
C LYS A 137 -26.32 -12.63 -12.38
N GLU A 138 -25.20 -11.98 -12.71
CA GLU A 138 -24.83 -11.59 -14.06
C GLU A 138 -24.29 -12.79 -14.85
N PRO A 139 -25.00 -13.31 -15.87
CA PRO A 139 -24.66 -14.59 -16.52
C PRO A 139 -23.25 -14.60 -17.15
N ASN A 140 -22.84 -13.46 -17.70
CA ASN A 140 -21.55 -13.29 -18.37
C ASN A 140 -20.48 -12.68 -17.46
N SER A 141 -20.75 -12.48 -16.17
CA SER A 141 -19.69 -12.15 -15.23
C SER A 141 -18.80 -13.37 -14.98
N ALA A 142 -17.49 -13.17 -15.00
CA ALA A 142 -16.55 -14.21 -14.61
C ALA A 142 -16.54 -14.42 -13.10
N ASN A 143 -16.76 -13.34 -12.32
CA ASN A 143 -16.69 -13.32 -10.87
C ASN A 143 -15.57 -14.22 -10.34
N TRP A 144 -14.31 -13.94 -10.72
CA TRP A 144 -13.21 -14.89 -10.55
C TRP A 144 -12.93 -15.24 -9.08
N TRP A 145 -13.29 -14.34 -8.16
CA TRP A 145 -13.30 -14.57 -6.71
C TRP A 145 -14.27 -15.66 -6.26
N SER A 146 -15.15 -16.20 -7.12
CA SER A 146 -15.88 -17.45 -6.85
C SER A 146 -14.96 -18.65 -6.57
N ASN A 147 -13.68 -18.56 -6.95
CA ASN A 147 -12.66 -19.56 -6.65
C ASN A 147 -12.01 -19.38 -5.26
N TYR A 148 -12.48 -18.44 -4.43
CA TYR A 148 -11.94 -18.16 -3.10
C TYR A 148 -11.65 -19.42 -2.25
N PRO A 149 -12.55 -20.43 -2.18
CA PRO A 149 -12.29 -21.64 -1.39
C PRO A 149 -11.07 -22.44 -1.84
N LYS A 150 -10.73 -22.40 -3.14
CA LYS A 150 -9.54 -23.07 -3.66
C LYS A 150 -8.27 -22.40 -3.15
N TYR A 151 -8.32 -21.07 -3.03
CA TYR A 151 -7.17 -20.27 -2.61
C TYR A 151 -6.96 -20.36 -1.11
N SER A 152 -8.03 -20.27 -0.30
CA SER A 152 -7.94 -20.39 1.16
C SER A 152 -7.45 -21.77 1.59
N VAL A 153 -8.00 -22.85 1.01
CA VAL A 153 -7.54 -24.22 1.28
C VAL A 153 -6.09 -24.41 0.83
N SER A 154 -5.73 -23.94 -0.37
CA SER A 154 -4.35 -24.09 -0.86
C SER A 154 -3.33 -23.32 -0.01
N LEU A 155 -3.71 -22.15 0.53
CA LEU A 155 -2.88 -21.39 1.46
C LEU A 155 -2.68 -22.17 2.77
N LEU A 156 -3.77 -22.69 3.35
CA LEU A 156 -3.71 -23.51 4.56
C LEU A 156 -2.86 -24.78 4.38
N LYS A 157 -2.98 -25.45 3.22
CA LYS A 157 -2.10 -26.57 2.84
C LYS A 157 -0.64 -26.15 2.69
N ALA A 158 -0.35 -24.93 2.27
CA ALA A 158 1.01 -24.40 2.20
C ALA A 158 1.58 -24.07 3.59
N HIS A 159 0.76 -23.62 4.53
CA HIS A 159 1.22 -23.29 5.89
C HIS A 159 1.44 -24.52 6.78
N TYR A 160 0.62 -25.57 6.64
CA TYR A 160 0.59 -26.69 7.58
C TYR A 160 0.84 -28.05 6.93
N GLY A 161 1.09 -28.10 5.61
CA GLY A 161 1.43 -29.34 4.91
C GLY A 161 0.46 -30.49 5.21
N ASP A 162 0.99 -31.61 5.70
CA ASP A 162 0.22 -32.80 6.05
C ASP A 162 -0.67 -32.62 7.30
N ALA A 163 -0.38 -31.65 8.18
CA ALA A 163 -1.21 -31.34 9.35
C ALA A 163 -2.52 -30.61 8.99
N ALA A 164 -2.62 -30.06 7.78
CA ALA A 164 -3.87 -29.53 7.23
C ALA A 164 -4.68 -30.64 6.56
N THR A 165 -5.60 -31.26 7.29
CA THR A 165 -6.48 -32.34 6.81
C THR A 165 -7.90 -31.84 6.63
N LYS A 166 -8.75 -32.60 5.93
CA LYS A 166 -10.15 -32.21 5.78
C LYS A 166 -10.90 -32.18 7.12
N ASP A 167 -10.56 -33.10 8.02
CA ASP A 167 -11.25 -33.29 9.31
C ASP A 167 -11.00 -32.14 10.29
N ASN A 168 -9.92 -31.36 10.11
CA ASN A 168 -9.60 -30.19 10.94
C ASN A 168 -9.75 -28.86 10.19
N ASP A 169 -10.59 -28.83 9.14
CA ASP A 169 -10.76 -27.65 8.27
C ASP A 169 -9.41 -27.13 7.72
N PHE A 170 -8.51 -28.04 7.38
CA PHE A 170 -7.17 -27.77 6.89
C PHE A 170 -6.34 -26.90 7.85
N GLY A 171 -6.60 -26.98 9.16
CA GLY A 171 -5.90 -26.17 10.17
C GLY A 171 -6.40 -24.72 10.21
N TYR A 172 -7.58 -24.40 9.67
CA TYR A 172 -8.16 -23.06 9.72
C TYR A 172 -8.21 -22.47 11.14
N GLN A 173 -8.45 -23.31 12.15
CA GLN A 173 -8.50 -22.88 13.54
C GLN A 173 -7.14 -22.39 14.09
N TYR A 174 -6.03 -22.72 13.42
CA TYR A 174 -4.71 -22.22 13.77
C TYR A 174 -4.50 -20.76 13.38
N LEU A 175 -5.31 -20.21 12.48
CA LEU A 175 -5.21 -18.81 12.09
C LEU A 175 -5.74 -17.89 13.19
N PRO A 176 -5.01 -16.79 13.51
CA PRO A 176 -5.55 -15.76 14.37
C PRO A 176 -6.75 -15.10 13.69
N LYS A 177 -7.77 -14.79 14.48
CA LYS A 177 -8.99 -14.11 14.05
C LYS A 177 -9.05 -12.74 14.71
N LEU A 178 -9.37 -11.70 13.95
CA LEU A 178 -9.67 -10.40 14.52
C LEU A 178 -11.09 -10.39 15.06
N ASP A 179 -11.39 -9.58 16.07
CA ASP A 179 -12.79 -9.35 16.44
C ASP A 179 -13.55 -8.73 15.26
N ASP A 180 -14.87 -8.96 15.22
CA ASP A 180 -15.73 -8.32 14.24
C ASP A 180 -15.62 -6.79 14.35
N GLY A 181 -15.30 -6.13 13.22
CA GLY A 181 -15.10 -4.69 13.18
C GLY A 181 -13.76 -4.18 13.77
N GLN A 182 -12.92 -5.05 14.35
CA GLN A 182 -11.63 -4.64 14.90
C GLN A 182 -10.73 -4.02 13.81
N ASN A 183 -10.16 -2.86 14.14
CA ASN A 183 -9.23 -2.12 13.31
C ASN A 183 -7.84 -2.13 13.95
N ALA A 184 -6.91 -2.87 13.35
CA ALA A 184 -5.51 -2.96 13.76
C ALA A 184 -4.57 -2.27 12.75
N SER A 185 -5.07 -1.22 12.09
CA SER A 185 -4.26 -0.37 11.21
C SER A 185 -3.10 0.29 11.94
N TRP A 186 -2.11 0.78 11.17
CA TRP A 186 -0.87 1.36 11.70
C TRP A 186 -1.10 2.45 12.76
N ILE A 187 -2.02 3.39 12.53
CA ILE A 187 -2.33 4.44 13.52
C ILE A 187 -2.96 3.85 14.78
N MET A 188 -3.87 2.87 14.62
CA MET A 188 -4.51 2.20 15.75
C MET A 188 -3.50 1.39 16.58
N LEU A 189 -2.55 0.72 15.94
CA LEU A 189 -1.47 -0.02 16.59
C LEU A 189 -0.70 0.89 17.54
N PHE A 190 -0.20 2.03 17.07
CA PHE A 190 0.55 2.96 17.93
C PHE A 190 -0.31 3.68 18.96
N HIS A 191 -1.59 3.92 18.67
CA HIS A 191 -2.52 4.46 19.66
C HIS A 191 -2.74 3.49 20.83
N GLU A 192 -2.93 2.20 20.57
CA GLU A 192 -3.09 1.19 21.61
C GLU A 192 -1.75 0.84 22.30
N MET A 193 -0.62 0.90 21.59
CA MET A 193 0.73 0.82 22.18
C MET A 193 0.97 1.96 23.17
N PHE A 194 0.59 3.20 22.81
CA PHE A 194 0.67 4.34 23.71
C PHE A 194 -0.21 4.16 24.96
N LYS A 195 -1.29 3.38 24.89
CA LYS A 195 -2.13 3.00 26.05
C LYS A 195 -1.57 1.82 26.87
N GLY A 196 -0.38 1.32 26.54
CA GLY A 196 0.25 0.19 27.23
C GLY A 196 -0.39 -1.17 26.92
N LYS A 197 -1.06 -1.32 25.78
CA LYS A 197 -1.70 -2.58 25.37
C LYS A 197 -0.77 -3.56 24.65
N PHE A 198 0.46 -3.14 24.35
CA PHE A 198 1.46 -3.98 23.71
C PHE A 198 2.63 -4.22 24.67
N LYS A 199 3.09 -5.47 24.68
CA LYS A 199 4.25 -5.91 25.45
C LYS A 199 5.53 -5.89 24.62
N GLY A 200 5.42 -6.35 23.38
CA GLY A 200 6.53 -6.46 22.44
C GLY A 200 6.22 -5.81 21.10
N PHE A 201 7.26 -5.42 20.38
CA PHE A 201 7.13 -4.92 19.01
C PHE A 201 8.31 -5.35 18.12
N PHE A 202 8.01 -5.79 16.91
CA PHE A 202 9.00 -6.03 15.87
C PHE A 202 9.03 -4.86 14.88
N ALA A 203 10.10 -4.06 14.94
CA ALA A 203 10.44 -3.07 13.93
C ALA A 203 11.29 -3.72 12.84
N TRP A 204 10.66 -4.51 11.96
CA TRP A 204 11.37 -5.25 10.92
C TRP A 204 11.48 -4.45 9.62
N GLY A 205 12.68 -3.96 9.30
CA GLY A 205 12.94 -3.20 8.07
C GLY A 205 12.17 -1.87 7.98
N GLN A 206 11.77 -1.30 9.12
CA GLN A 206 11.01 -0.06 9.21
C GLN A 206 11.58 0.85 10.29
N ASN A 207 11.27 2.15 10.19
CA ASN A 207 11.71 3.17 11.15
C ASN A 207 10.52 4.04 11.63
N PRO A 208 9.56 3.46 12.40
CA PRO A 208 8.35 4.16 12.88
C PRO A 208 8.64 5.42 13.69
N ALA A 209 9.75 5.50 14.44
CA ALA A 209 10.12 6.68 15.21
C ALA A 209 10.38 7.93 14.33
N CYS A 210 10.54 7.75 13.02
CA CYS A 210 10.53 8.82 12.02
C CYS A 210 9.35 8.74 11.05
N SER A 211 8.97 7.56 10.57
CA SER A 211 7.96 7.40 9.49
C SER A 211 6.51 7.47 9.96
N GLY A 212 6.25 7.21 11.26
CA GLY A 212 4.92 7.29 11.82
C GLY A 212 4.43 8.73 11.88
N THR A 213 3.16 8.96 11.53
CA THR A 213 2.52 10.26 11.78
C THR A 213 2.55 10.57 13.27
N ASN A 214 2.71 11.84 13.62
CA ASN A 214 2.92 12.26 15.00
C ASN A 214 4.06 11.47 15.67
N ALA A 215 5.27 11.61 15.11
CA ALA A 215 6.44 10.84 15.53
C ALA A 215 6.76 10.99 17.04
N GLY A 216 6.40 12.12 17.66
CA GLY A 216 6.58 12.34 19.10
C GLY A 216 5.74 11.37 19.93
N LYS A 217 4.46 11.17 19.56
CA LYS A 217 3.60 10.16 20.17
C LYS A 217 4.13 8.75 19.94
N VAL A 218 4.60 8.45 18.73
CA VAL A 218 5.17 7.13 18.40
C VAL A 218 6.39 6.81 19.27
N ARG A 219 7.32 7.76 19.43
CA ARG A 219 8.50 7.60 20.30
C ARG A 219 8.09 7.32 21.76
N LYS A 220 7.12 8.07 22.28
CA LYS A 220 6.55 7.83 23.63
C LYS A 220 5.84 6.47 23.74
N ALA A 221 5.22 5.99 22.66
CA ALA A 221 4.56 4.69 22.65
C ALA A 221 5.59 3.55 22.74
N LEU A 222 6.71 3.65 22.01
CA LEU A 222 7.80 2.67 22.07
C LEU A 222 8.37 2.53 23.49
N ALA A 223 8.49 3.64 24.23
CA ALA A 223 8.96 3.66 25.61
C ALA A 223 8.06 2.93 26.63
N LYS A 224 6.87 2.51 26.22
CA LYS A 224 5.93 1.76 27.06
C LYS A 224 5.98 0.24 26.83
N LEU A 225 6.81 -0.23 25.91
CA LEU A 225 6.99 -1.65 25.65
C LEU A 225 7.85 -2.31 26.74
N ASP A 226 7.63 -3.59 26.98
CA ASP A 226 8.53 -4.42 27.78
C ASP A 226 9.78 -4.75 26.95
N TRP A 227 9.61 -5.08 25.66
CA TRP A 227 10.71 -5.37 24.73
C TRP A 227 10.44 -4.91 23.29
N MET A 228 11.50 -4.73 22.51
CA MET A 228 11.44 -4.45 21.08
C MET A 228 12.58 -5.12 20.33
N VAL A 229 12.29 -5.66 19.14
CA VAL A 229 13.29 -6.16 18.21
C VAL A 229 13.33 -5.25 16.98
N ASN A 230 14.47 -4.65 16.69
CA ASN A 230 14.71 -3.84 15.49
C ASN A 230 15.65 -4.59 14.55
N VAL A 231 15.13 -4.97 13.37
CA VAL A 231 15.91 -5.64 12.33
C VAL A 231 16.17 -4.64 11.22
N ASN A 232 17.42 -4.22 11.02
CA ASN A 232 17.74 -3.17 10.07
C ASN A 232 19.21 -3.22 9.60
N LEU A 233 19.52 -2.43 8.57
CA LEU A 233 20.88 -2.28 8.03
C LEU A 233 21.76 -1.44 8.96
N PHE A 234 21.19 -0.37 9.51
CA PHE A 234 21.86 0.57 10.40
C PHE A 234 21.08 0.70 11.71
N ASP A 235 21.77 1.06 12.80
CA ASP A 235 21.10 1.66 13.95
C ASP A 235 20.35 2.93 13.49
N ASN A 236 19.24 3.23 14.13
CA ASN A 236 18.31 4.25 13.67
C ASN A 236 17.41 4.76 14.80
N GLU A 237 16.61 5.78 14.52
CA GLU A 237 15.77 6.44 15.52
C GLU A 237 14.77 5.50 16.21
N THR A 238 14.38 4.39 15.56
CA THR A 238 13.54 3.37 16.20
C THR A 238 14.36 2.49 17.10
N GLY A 239 15.47 1.90 16.64
CA GLY A 239 16.36 1.07 17.49
C GLY A 239 16.92 1.83 18.70
N SER A 240 17.13 3.13 18.54
CA SER A 240 17.70 4.02 19.55
C SER A 240 16.68 4.94 20.21
N PHE A 241 15.37 4.68 20.10
CA PHE A 241 14.33 5.62 20.56
C PHE A 241 14.50 6.04 22.04
N TRP A 242 15.02 5.15 22.89
CA TRP A 242 15.19 5.31 24.34
C TRP A 242 16.21 6.39 24.72
N LYS A 243 17.11 6.76 23.80
CA LYS A 243 18.06 7.87 23.95
C LYS A 243 17.76 9.04 22.98
N GLY A 244 16.56 9.06 22.40
CA GLY A 244 16.15 10.11 21.48
C GLY A 244 15.84 11.45 22.19
N PRO A 245 15.59 12.52 21.41
CA PRO A 245 15.28 13.84 21.95
C PRO A 245 14.12 13.81 22.95
N GLY A 246 14.36 14.33 24.16
CA GLY A 246 13.38 14.39 25.25
C GLY A 246 13.12 13.07 25.97
N MET A 247 13.98 12.06 25.77
CA MET A 247 13.92 10.78 26.49
C MET A 247 15.00 10.71 27.57
N ASN A 248 14.67 10.07 28.70
CA ASN A 248 15.63 9.73 29.74
C ASN A 248 15.86 8.20 29.74
N PRO A 249 17.03 7.71 29.31
CA PRO A 249 17.34 6.28 29.30
C PRO A 249 17.14 5.58 30.65
N GLU A 250 17.36 6.28 31.76
CA GLU A 250 17.23 5.70 33.11
C GLU A 250 15.77 5.41 33.49
N GLU A 251 14.81 6.07 32.85
CA GLU A 251 13.37 5.91 33.10
C GLU A 251 12.71 4.90 32.15
N ILE A 252 13.37 4.58 31.03
CA ILE A 252 12.81 3.72 29.98
C ILE A 252 13.26 2.27 30.21
N LYS A 253 12.28 1.39 30.47
CA LYS A 253 12.53 -0.01 30.82
C LYS A 253 12.50 -0.98 29.64
N THR A 254 12.24 -0.49 28.43
CA THR A 254 12.11 -1.33 27.23
C THR A 254 13.44 -1.98 26.90
N GLU A 255 13.48 -3.31 26.87
CA GLU A 255 14.64 -4.06 26.38
C GLU A 255 14.68 -4.02 24.84
N VAL A 256 15.82 -3.62 24.26
CA VAL A 256 15.94 -3.49 22.80
C VAL A 256 16.98 -4.44 22.23
N PHE A 257 16.54 -5.26 21.26
CA PHE A 257 17.40 -6.14 20.47
C PHE A 257 17.62 -5.53 19.08
N GLN A 258 18.85 -5.16 18.77
CA GLN A 258 19.25 -4.69 17.44
C GLN A 258 19.84 -5.85 16.65
N LEU A 259 19.20 -6.28 15.56
CA LEU A 259 19.66 -7.38 14.72
C LEU A 259 20.09 -6.84 13.33
N PRO A 260 21.38 -6.91 12.96
CA PRO A 260 21.84 -6.45 11.66
C PRO A 260 21.38 -7.41 10.54
N CYS A 261 20.71 -6.87 9.52
CA CYS A 261 20.28 -7.67 8.37
C CYS A 261 21.10 -7.38 7.11
N ALA A 262 21.10 -8.34 6.19
CA ALA A 262 21.78 -8.22 4.91
C ALA A 262 21.09 -7.20 3.98
N ALA A 263 21.88 -6.40 3.27
CA ALA A 263 21.45 -5.50 2.23
C ALA A 263 20.92 -6.25 0.99
N SER A 264 20.43 -5.50 0.01
CA SER A 264 19.79 -6.08 -1.17
C SER A 264 20.72 -6.87 -2.09
N CYS A 265 21.99 -6.50 -2.19
CA CYS A 265 23.02 -7.17 -2.99
C CYS A 265 23.65 -8.38 -2.28
N GLU A 266 23.37 -8.57 -1.00
CA GLU A 266 23.98 -9.60 -0.15
C GLU A 266 23.10 -10.86 -0.03
N LYS A 267 21.94 -10.86 -0.71
CA LYS A 267 20.96 -11.95 -0.67
C LYS A 267 20.27 -12.16 -2.01
N GLU A 268 19.86 -13.40 -2.22
CA GLU A 268 19.10 -13.84 -3.39
C GLU A 268 17.59 -13.84 -3.10
N GLY A 269 16.78 -13.66 -4.14
CA GLY A 269 15.32 -13.77 -4.06
C GLY A 269 14.60 -12.92 -5.09
N SER A 270 13.29 -12.76 -4.95
CA SER A 270 12.48 -11.92 -5.83
C SER A 270 11.97 -10.64 -5.17
N ILE A 271 11.84 -9.58 -5.96
CA ILE A 271 11.03 -8.40 -5.63
C ILE A 271 10.02 -8.12 -6.73
N THR A 272 8.84 -7.63 -6.36
CA THR A 272 7.75 -7.30 -7.28
C THR A 272 7.63 -5.78 -7.42
N ASN A 273 7.86 -5.28 -8.64
CA ASN A 273 7.82 -3.85 -8.92
C ASN A 273 6.38 -3.31 -9.08
N SER A 274 6.24 -2.00 -9.31
CA SER A 274 4.95 -1.33 -9.53
C SER A 274 4.12 -1.88 -10.71
N GLY A 275 4.78 -2.47 -11.71
CA GLY A 275 4.14 -3.12 -12.85
C GLY A 275 3.69 -4.56 -12.57
N ARG A 276 3.84 -5.04 -11.33
CA ARG A 276 3.64 -6.44 -10.86
C ARG A 276 4.70 -7.42 -11.36
N TRP A 277 5.83 -6.93 -11.90
CA TRP A 277 6.89 -7.81 -12.37
C TRP A 277 7.66 -8.31 -11.16
N ALA A 278 7.47 -9.59 -10.83
CA ALA A 278 8.30 -10.31 -9.89
C ALA A 278 9.62 -10.64 -10.60
N GLN A 279 10.71 -10.06 -10.12
CA GLN A 279 12.04 -10.16 -10.72
C GLN A 279 12.99 -10.83 -9.75
N TRP A 280 13.65 -11.89 -10.22
CA TRP A 280 14.68 -12.59 -9.44
C TRP A 280 16.01 -11.83 -9.48
N ARG A 281 16.70 -11.77 -8.35
CA ARG A 281 18.06 -11.21 -8.20
C ARG A 281 18.92 -12.19 -7.41
N TYR A 282 20.23 -12.10 -7.61
CA TYR A 282 21.21 -13.01 -7.03
C TYR A 282 22.09 -12.27 -6.03
N LYS A 283 22.60 -13.03 -5.04
CA LYS A 283 23.62 -12.56 -4.12
C LYS A 283 24.91 -12.23 -4.89
N ALA A 284 25.49 -11.07 -4.62
CA ALA A 284 26.74 -10.60 -5.22
C ALA A 284 27.92 -10.69 -4.25
N VAL A 285 27.70 -10.39 -2.97
CA VAL A 285 28.72 -10.39 -1.91
C VAL A 285 28.13 -10.95 -0.61
N ASP A 286 28.98 -11.32 0.35
CA ASP A 286 28.55 -11.68 1.69
C ASP A 286 28.14 -10.43 2.50
N PRO A 287 27.17 -10.55 3.43
CA PRO A 287 26.85 -9.46 4.36
C PRO A 287 28.04 -9.07 5.23
N PRO A 288 28.14 -7.79 5.66
CA PRO A 288 29.23 -7.34 6.51
C PRO A 288 29.11 -7.90 7.93
N GLY A 289 30.25 -8.21 8.55
CA GLY A 289 30.32 -8.70 9.93
C GLY A 289 29.51 -9.98 10.12
N GLU A 290 28.59 -9.95 11.08
CA GLU A 290 27.69 -11.06 11.41
C GLU A 290 26.25 -10.83 10.91
N ALA A 291 26.06 -9.89 9.99
CA ALA A 291 24.74 -9.61 9.42
C ALA A 291 24.20 -10.84 8.67
N LEU A 292 22.89 -11.08 8.80
CA LEU A 292 22.23 -12.22 8.18
C LEU A 292 21.11 -11.77 7.23
N PRO A 293 20.83 -12.48 6.13
CA PRO A 293 19.59 -12.29 5.38
C PRO A 293 18.38 -12.46 6.30
N ASP A 294 17.32 -11.67 6.07
CA ASP A 294 16.10 -11.71 6.90
C ASP A 294 15.55 -13.14 7.05
N SER A 295 15.65 -13.95 5.99
CA SER A 295 15.22 -15.34 5.99
C SER A 295 15.97 -16.22 7.00
N GLU A 296 17.26 -15.98 7.19
CA GLU A 296 18.07 -16.73 8.17
C GLU A 296 17.77 -16.27 9.60
N ILE A 297 17.56 -14.96 9.80
CA ILE A 297 17.13 -14.42 11.11
C ILE A 297 15.77 -15.03 11.51
N ILE A 298 14.81 -15.07 10.58
CA ILE A 298 13.49 -15.69 10.82
C ILE A 298 13.62 -17.19 11.06
N ASN A 299 14.49 -17.88 10.32
CA ASN A 299 14.74 -19.32 10.49
C ASN A 299 15.22 -19.64 11.91
N GLU A 300 16.20 -18.87 12.43
CA GLU A 300 16.68 -19.01 13.81
C GLU A 300 15.60 -18.72 14.85
N LEU A 301 14.84 -17.63 14.65
CA LEU A 301 13.77 -17.24 15.56
C LEU A 301 12.66 -18.30 15.62
N PHE A 302 12.18 -18.75 14.46
CA PHE A 302 11.18 -19.80 14.35
C PHE A 302 11.65 -21.09 15.03
N TRP A 303 12.87 -21.53 14.75
CA TRP A 303 13.42 -22.75 15.33
C TRP A 303 13.45 -22.70 16.86
N ARG A 304 13.96 -21.60 17.43
CA ARG A 304 14.08 -21.43 18.89
C ARG A 304 12.70 -21.38 19.56
N VAL A 305 11.76 -20.62 19.00
CA VAL A 305 10.39 -20.55 19.52
C VAL A 305 9.70 -21.91 19.43
N LYS A 306 9.78 -22.60 18.28
CA LYS A 306 9.23 -23.94 18.11
C LYS A 306 9.77 -24.93 19.14
N LYS A 307 11.09 -24.94 19.36
CA LYS A 307 11.72 -25.85 20.33
C LYS A 307 11.32 -25.56 21.78
N LEU A 308 11.14 -24.30 22.13
CA LEU A 308 10.60 -23.93 23.45
C LEU A 308 9.17 -24.48 23.62
N TYR A 309 8.29 -24.29 22.64
CA TYR A 309 6.93 -24.84 22.70
C TYR A 309 6.90 -26.38 22.70
N GLU A 310 7.78 -27.06 21.95
CA GLU A 310 7.89 -28.52 21.98
C GLU A 310 8.36 -29.05 23.34
N LYS A 311 9.26 -28.33 24.01
CA LYS A 311 9.84 -28.75 25.30
C LYS A 311 8.96 -28.39 26.49
N GLU A 312 8.43 -27.17 26.50
CA GLU A 312 7.81 -26.56 27.68
C GLU A 312 6.28 -26.48 27.56
N GLY A 313 5.73 -26.75 26.37
CA GLY A 313 4.32 -26.52 26.10
C GLY A 313 4.01 -25.01 26.04
N GLY A 314 2.83 -24.63 26.53
CA GLY A 314 2.39 -23.23 26.59
C GLY A 314 0.98 -23.03 26.08
N ALA A 315 0.57 -21.77 25.92
CA ALA A 315 -0.74 -21.43 25.39
C ALA A 315 -0.82 -21.80 23.90
N TYR A 316 -1.72 -22.73 23.57
CA TYR A 316 -2.05 -23.16 22.21
C TYR A 316 -0.81 -23.40 21.30
N PRO A 317 -0.01 -24.44 21.56
CA PRO A 317 1.27 -24.69 20.87
C PRO A 317 1.11 -25.11 19.40
N ASP A 318 -0.03 -25.71 19.07
CA ASP A 318 -0.30 -26.35 17.77
C ASP A 318 0.04 -25.50 16.53
N PRO A 319 -0.42 -24.24 16.41
CA PRO A 319 -0.11 -23.38 15.26
C PRO A 319 1.38 -23.14 15.03
N VAL A 320 2.20 -23.22 16.08
CA VAL A 320 3.66 -23.02 16.02
C VAL A 320 4.35 -24.32 15.63
N VAL A 321 4.07 -25.41 16.34
CA VAL A 321 4.81 -26.67 16.16
C VAL A 321 4.43 -27.39 14.86
N LYS A 322 3.19 -27.21 14.39
CA LYS A 322 2.66 -27.82 13.14
C LYS A 322 2.89 -26.97 11.89
N LEU A 323 3.43 -25.75 12.01
CA LEU A 323 3.79 -24.94 10.85
C LEU A 323 4.86 -25.66 10.02
N SER A 324 4.64 -25.77 8.71
CA SER A 324 5.62 -26.36 7.79
C SER A 324 6.82 -25.43 7.64
N TRP A 325 8.02 -26.03 7.62
CA TRP A 325 9.28 -25.29 7.52
C TRP A 325 10.35 -26.16 6.85
N ASP A 326 10.15 -26.39 5.55
CA ASP A 326 10.96 -27.27 4.71
C ASP A 326 11.75 -26.49 3.67
N TYR A 327 12.42 -25.42 4.13
CA TYR A 327 13.09 -24.46 3.26
C TYR A 327 14.60 -24.72 3.10
N GLY A 328 15.07 -25.94 3.34
CA GLY A 328 16.48 -26.28 3.15
C GLY A 328 16.90 -27.57 3.85
N PRO A 329 18.21 -27.91 3.80
CA PRO A 329 18.74 -29.09 4.46
C PRO A 329 18.57 -29.01 5.98
N LYS A 330 18.10 -30.11 6.57
CA LYS A 330 17.89 -30.22 8.02
C LYS A 330 19.03 -30.96 8.72
N ASN A 331 19.37 -30.53 9.93
CA ASN A 331 20.24 -31.30 10.82
C ASN A 331 19.46 -32.48 11.48
N PRO A 332 20.13 -33.38 12.23
CA PRO A 332 19.47 -34.52 12.88
C PRO A 332 18.33 -34.13 13.83
N GLU A 333 18.41 -32.94 14.43
CA GLU A 333 17.37 -32.43 15.33
C GLU A 333 16.14 -31.89 14.57
N GLY A 334 16.25 -31.67 13.26
CA GLY A 334 15.18 -31.18 12.38
C GLY A 334 15.26 -29.69 12.05
N LYS A 335 16.32 -28.98 12.45
CA LYS A 335 16.55 -27.56 12.14
C LYS A 335 16.98 -27.38 10.71
N VAL A 336 16.35 -26.48 9.96
CA VAL A 336 16.86 -26.03 8.66
C VAL A 336 18.18 -25.28 8.91
N THR A 337 19.28 -25.82 8.38
CA THR A 337 20.64 -25.30 8.61
C THR A 337 21.01 -24.13 7.70
N LYS A 338 20.32 -24.00 6.57
CA LYS A 338 20.48 -22.91 5.60
C LYS A 338 19.22 -22.80 4.77
N ILE A 339 18.74 -21.58 4.53
CA ILE A 339 17.56 -21.33 3.70
C ILE A 339 17.91 -21.39 2.21
N ASP A 340 17.11 -22.15 1.46
CA ASP A 340 17.03 -22.13 0.00
C ASP A 340 15.80 -21.31 -0.43
N THR A 341 16.04 -20.12 -0.96
CA THR A 341 14.99 -19.19 -1.41
C THR A 341 14.21 -19.71 -2.61
N HIS A 342 14.75 -20.67 -3.38
CA HIS A 342 14.00 -21.31 -4.46
C HIS A 342 12.90 -22.22 -3.92
N LEU A 343 13.08 -22.87 -2.77
CA LEU A 343 12.04 -23.69 -2.15
C LEU A 343 10.87 -22.81 -1.69
N ILE A 344 11.16 -21.66 -1.08
CA ILE A 344 10.14 -20.66 -0.71
C ILE A 344 9.39 -20.17 -1.94
N ALA A 345 10.10 -19.80 -3.02
CA ALA A 345 9.46 -19.33 -4.25
C ALA A 345 8.56 -20.39 -4.91
N LYS A 346 8.95 -21.66 -4.84
CA LYS A 346 8.13 -22.77 -5.33
C LYS A 346 6.91 -23.06 -4.44
N GLU A 347 7.03 -22.96 -3.12
CA GLU A 347 5.87 -23.08 -2.21
C GLU A 347 4.87 -21.93 -2.44
N ILE A 348 5.37 -20.70 -2.60
CA ILE A 348 4.57 -19.53 -2.97
C ILE A 348 3.82 -19.80 -4.28
N ASN A 349 4.47 -20.40 -5.29
CA ASN A 349 3.81 -20.83 -6.53
C ASN A 349 2.77 -21.93 -6.29
N GLY A 350 3.11 -22.94 -5.50
CA GLY A 350 2.26 -24.07 -5.16
C GLY A 350 2.60 -25.40 -5.83
N TYR A 351 2.14 -26.48 -5.18
CA TYR A 351 2.34 -27.87 -5.59
C TYR A 351 1.03 -28.66 -5.62
N PHE A 352 1.02 -29.76 -6.36
CA PHE A 352 0.05 -30.84 -6.15
C PHE A 352 0.48 -31.69 -4.96
N MET A 353 -0.41 -31.88 -3.99
CA MET A 353 -0.16 -32.62 -2.74
C MET A 353 -0.44 -34.12 -2.86
N GLU A 354 -1.14 -34.51 -3.92
CA GLU A 354 -1.47 -35.88 -4.30
C GLU A 354 -1.53 -36.00 -5.84
N ASP A 355 -1.58 -37.22 -6.35
CA ASP A 355 -1.90 -37.45 -7.76
C ASP A 355 -3.31 -36.97 -8.05
N LYS A 356 -3.47 -36.01 -8.98
CA LYS A 356 -4.76 -35.38 -9.25
C LYS A 356 -5.02 -35.18 -10.73
N VAL A 357 -6.21 -35.56 -11.19
CA VAL A 357 -6.70 -35.20 -12.52
C VAL A 357 -7.43 -33.86 -12.45
N VAL A 358 -6.91 -32.85 -13.12
CA VAL A 358 -7.53 -31.52 -13.22
C VAL A 358 -7.65 -31.16 -14.70
N LYS A 359 -8.87 -30.83 -15.14
CA LYS A 359 -9.17 -30.49 -16.54
C LYS A 359 -8.69 -31.57 -17.54
N GLY A 360 -8.87 -32.84 -17.18
CA GLY A 360 -8.52 -33.99 -18.03
C GLY A 360 -7.03 -34.32 -18.10
N LYS A 361 -6.16 -33.63 -17.33
CA LYS A 361 -4.73 -33.93 -17.23
C LYS A 361 -4.38 -34.43 -15.83
N LEU A 362 -3.64 -35.54 -15.76
CA LEU A 362 -3.04 -36.04 -14.52
C LEU A 362 -1.82 -35.19 -14.15
N PHE A 363 -1.79 -34.72 -12.92
CA PHE A 363 -0.65 -34.10 -12.26
C PHE A 363 -0.20 -35.00 -11.11
N LYS A 364 1.11 -35.22 -10.99
CA LYS A 364 1.68 -36.10 -9.97
C LYS A 364 1.93 -35.33 -8.68
N LYS A 365 1.86 -36.01 -7.53
CA LYS A 365 2.27 -35.44 -6.24
C LYS A 365 3.68 -34.82 -6.36
N GLY A 366 3.85 -33.63 -5.80
CA GLY A 366 5.11 -32.88 -5.80
C GLY A 366 5.38 -32.07 -7.08
N THR A 367 4.53 -32.15 -8.10
CA THR A 367 4.66 -31.27 -9.30
C THR A 367 4.14 -29.87 -9.03
N LEU A 368 4.71 -28.86 -9.69
CA LEU A 368 4.33 -27.47 -9.50
C LEU A 368 2.98 -27.15 -10.15
N VAL A 369 2.19 -26.32 -9.48
CA VAL A 369 0.92 -25.82 -10.03
C VAL A 369 1.20 -24.86 -11.19
N PRO A 370 0.72 -25.13 -12.42
CA PRO A 370 1.09 -24.35 -13.60
C PRO A 370 0.37 -23.01 -13.72
N SER A 371 -0.77 -22.85 -13.04
CA SER A 371 -1.48 -21.58 -12.83
C SER A 371 -2.57 -21.74 -11.77
N PHE A 372 -3.06 -20.65 -11.20
CA PHE A 372 -4.10 -20.68 -10.15
C PHE A 372 -5.41 -21.31 -10.61
N ALA A 373 -5.62 -21.45 -11.92
CA ALA A 373 -6.80 -22.11 -12.48
C ALA A 373 -6.80 -23.64 -12.28
N TYR A 374 -5.73 -24.20 -11.70
CA TYR A 374 -5.57 -25.61 -11.36
C TYR A 374 -5.64 -25.88 -9.85
N LEU A 375 -5.67 -24.84 -9.00
CA LEU A 375 -5.86 -25.01 -7.56
C LEU A 375 -7.21 -25.65 -7.26
N GLN A 376 -7.26 -26.48 -6.22
CA GLN A 376 -8.43 -27.20 -5.75
C GLN A 376 -8.79 -26.79 -4.32
N ALA A 377 -10.04 -27.04 -3.93
CA ALA A 377 -10.56 -26.74 -2.59
C ALA A 377 -10.65 -27.98 -1.69
N ASP A 378 -10.14 -29.13 -2.14
CA ASP A 378 -10.21 -30.42 -1.44
C ASP A 378 -8.91 -30.80 -0.72
N GLY A 379 -7.91 -29.91 -0.73
CA GLY A 379 -6.60 -30.13 -0.13
C GLY A 379 -5.57 -30.79 -1.06
N SER A 380 -5.95 -31.13 -2.29
CA SER A 380 -5.04 -31.76 -3.27
C SER A 380 -3.99 -30.81 -3.87
N THR A 381 -4.08 -29.52 -3.58
CA THR A 381 -3.09 -28.50 -3.99
C THR A 381 -2.69 -27.61 -2.81
N SER A 382 -1.45 -27.14 -2.80
CA SER A 382 -0.95 -26.08 -1.94
C SER A 382 -0.52 -24.87 -2.77
N SER A 383 -0.50 -23.69 -2.17
CA SER A 383 0.06 -22.46 -2.75
C SER A 383 0.15 -21.37 -1.69
N GLY A 384 1.37 -20.94 -1.36
CA GLY A 384 1.61 -19.84 -0.41
C GLY A 384 1.09 -18.48 -0.90
N ASN A 385 0.91 -18.29 -2.22
CA ASN A 385 0.17 -17.15 -2.76
C ASN A 385 -0.40 -17.47 -4.16
N TRP A 386 -1.72 -17.62 -4.27
CA TRP A 386 -2.36 -18.03 -5.53
C TRP A 386 -2.07 -17.07 -6.70
N LEU A 387 -1.80 -15.79 -6.44
CA LEU A 387 -1.44 -14.83 -7.49
C LEU A 387 -0.16 -15.26 -8.22
N TYR A 388 0.76 -15.90 -7.50
CA TYR A 388 2.09 -16.29 -7.93
C TYR A 388 2.14 -17.67 -8.58
N CYS A 389 1.03 -18.39 -8.68
CA CYS A 389 0.97 -19.59 -9.52
C CYS A 389 1.35 -19.24 -10.96
N GLN A 390 2.30 -19.99 -11.54
CA GLN A 390 3.06 -19.76 -12.79
C GLN A 390 4.40 -19.00 -12.62
N SER A 391 4.69 -18.38 -11.49
CA SER A 391 5.98 -17.70 -11.26
C SER A 391 7.16 -18.69 -11.22
N TYR A 392 6.88 -19.93 -10.81
CA TYR A 392 7.80 -21.07 -10.87
C TYR A 392 7.05 -22.25 -11.46
N ASN A 393 7.56 -22.90 -12.48
CA ASN A 393 6.91 -24.09 -13.04
C ASN A 393 7.94 -25.13 -13.48
N GLU A 394 7.50 -26.20 -14.12
CA GLU A 394 8.38 -27.29 -14.60
C GLU A 394 9.46 -26.81 -15.60
N LYS A 395 9.32 -25.62 -16.19
CA LYS A 395 10.36 -24.98 -17.02
C LYS A 395 11.36 -24.15 -16.20
N GLY A 396 11.22 -24.12 -14.88
CA GLY A 396 12.08 -23.37 -13.96
C GLY A 396 11.46 -22.07 -13.43
N ASN A 397 12.33 -21.18 -12.95
CA ASN A 397 11.96 -19.90 -12.35
C ASN A 397 11.59 -18.88 -13.43
N MET A 398 10.30 -18.58 -13.60
CA MET A 398 9.86 -17.63 -14.63
C MET A 398 10.25 -16.19 -14.29
N MET A 399 10.43 -15.86 -13.00
CA MET A 399 10.86 -14.55 -12.52
C MET A 399 12.31 -14.23 -12.89
N ALA A 400 13.11 -15.26 -13.19
CA ALA A 400 14.53 -15.15 -13.56
C ALA A 400 14.76 -14.98 -15.07
N ARG A 401 13.72 -15.01 -15.90
CA ARG A 401 13.87 -14.87 -17.37
C ARG A 401 14.40 -13.49 -17.74
N ARG A 402 15.25 -13.42 -18.78
CA ARG A 402 15.94 -12.18 -19.23
C ARG A 402 15.79 -11.89 -20.72
N SER A 403 14.84 -12.54 -21.40
CA SER A 403 14.62 -12.35 -22.84
C SER A 403 13.97 -10.99 -23.08
N LYS A 404 14.52 -10.22 -24.02
CA LYS A 404 14.03 -8.89 -24.43
C LYS A 404 13.13 -8.95 -25.66
N LYS A 405 12.66 -10.14 -26.06
CA LYS A 405 11.74 -10.27 -27.20
C LYS A 405 10.44 -9.53 -26.90
N ASP A 406 10.02 -8.69 -27.84
CA ASP A 406 8.76 -7.94 -27.77
C ASP A 406 8.01 -8.03 -29.10
N PRO A 407 7.31 -9.14 -29.36
CA PRO A 407 6.65 -9.36 -30.65
C PRO A 407 5.51 -8.37 -30.93
N THR A 408 5.09 -7.56 -29.96
CA THR A 408 4.03 -6.55 -30.12
C THR A 408 4.56 -5.17 -30.48
N GLY A 409 5.84 -4.88 -30.26
CA GLY A 409 6.43 -3.55 -30.41
C GLY A 409 5.89 -2.49 -29.41
N LEU A 410 5.18 -2.92 -28.36
CA LEU A 410 4.56 -2.04 -27.36
C LEU A 410 5.38 -1.91 -26.07
N GLY A 411 6.52 -2.60 -25.99
CA GLY A 411 7.36 -2.67 -24.79
C GLY A 411 6.79 -3.61 -23.71
N LEU A 412 6.10 -4.69 -24.09
CA LEU A 412 5.52 -5.62 -23.12
C LEU A 412 6.54 -6.58 -22.54
N TYR A 413 7.52 -6.99 -23.34
CA TYR A 413 8.61 -7.91 -22.97
C TYR A 413 8.10 -9.15 -22.18
N PRO A 414 7.19 -9.96 -22.75
CA PRO A 414 6.52 -11.05 -22.02
C PRO A 414 7.46 -12.15 -21.50
N GLU A 415 8.70 -12.19 -21.99
CA GLU A 415 9.74 -13.13 -21.57
C GLU A 415 10.84 -12.47 -20.70
N TRP A 416 10.66 -11.21 -20.30
CA TRP A 416 11.46 -10.59 -19.24
C TRP A 416 10.75 -10.79 -17.91
N SER A 417 11.41 -11.45 -16.96
CA SER A 417 10.88 -11.87 -15.68
C SER A 417 9.49 -12.52 -15.79
N TRP A 418 8.61 -12.30 -14.81
CA TRP A 418 7.22 -12.72 -14.84
C TRP A 418 6.37 -11.71 -14.05
N CYS A 419 5.11 -11.48 -14.47
CA CYS A 419 4.20 -10.61 -13.71
C CYS A 419 2.90 -11.31 -13.35
N TRP A 420 2.43 -11.15 -12.12
CA TRP A 420 1.11 -11.68 -11.76
C TRP A 420 0.01 -10.73 -12.25
N PRO A 421 -1.20 -11.23 -12.60
CA PRO A 421 -1.56 -12.64 -12.67
C PRO A 421 -1.16 -13.25 -14.01
N VAL A 422 -0.57 -14.45 -13.98
CA VAL A 422 -0.26 -15.31 -15.14
C VAL A 422 0.35 -14.59 -16.36
N ASN A 423 1.31 -13.72 -16.09
CA ASN A 423 2.08 -12.94 -17.07
C ASN A 423 1.29 -11.87 -17.87
N ARG A 424 0.12 -11.44 -17.38
CA ARG A 424 -0.69 -10.35 -17.96
C ARG A 424 -0.07 -8.98 -17.67
N ARG A 425 0.55 -8.37 -18.68
CA ARG A 425 1.29 -7.10 -18.52
C ARG A 425 0.35 -5.92 -18.36
N ILE A 426 -0.72 -5.85 -19.16
CA ILE A 426 -1.77 -4.85 -19.06
C ILE A 426 -3.06 -5.54 -18.55
N ILE A 427 -3.46 -5.23 -17.31
CA ILE A 427 -4.73 -5.72 -16.75
C ILE A 427 -5.93 -5.07 -17.44
N TYR A 428 -7.07 -5.76 -17.44
CA TYR A 428 -8.29 -5.34 -18.10
C TYR A 428 -8.14 -5.13 -19.61
N ASN A 429 -7.14 -5.76 -20.25
CA ASN A 429 -6.84 -5.58 -21.68
C ASN A 429 -7.98 -6.01 -22.62
N ARG A 430 -8.98 -6.77 -22.14
CA ARG A 430 -10.25 -7.00 -22.86
C ARG A 430 -11.07 -5.72 -23.11
N ALA A 431 -10.85 -4.66 -22.33
CA ALA A 431 -11.47 -3.34 -22.58
C ALA A 431 -10.76 -2.54 -23.70
N SER A 432 -9.64 -3.06 -24.23
CA SER A 432 -8.93 -2.44 -25.37
C SER A 432 -9.51 -2.77 -26.74
N VAL A 433 -10.48 -3.67 -26.78
CA VAL A 433 -11.16 -4.13 -27.99
C VAL A 433 -12.66 -3.83 -27.92
N ASP A 434 -13.32 -3.83 -29.08
CA ASP A 434 -14.77 -3.83 -29.16
C ASP A 434 -15.38 -5.23 -28.94
N GLU A 435 -16.69 -5.36 -29.10
CA GLU A 435 -17.41 -6.62 -28.87
C GLU A 435 -17.00 -7.77 -29.81
N TYR A 436 -16.42 -7.45 -30.98
CA TYR A 436 -15.92 -8.40 -31.97
C TYR A 436 -14.46 -8.80 -31.71
N GLY A 437 -13.80 -8.16 -30.74
CA GLY A 437 -12.38 -8.37 -30.46
C GLY A 437 -11.46 -7.57 -31.38
N ARG A 438 -11.98 -6.53 -32.05
CA ARG A 438 -11.19 -5.60 -32.87
C ARG A 438 -10.59 -4.51 -31.97
N PRO A 439 -9.29 -4.18 -32.08
CA PRO A 439 -8.66 -3.13 -31.28
C PRO A 439 -9.35 -1.79 -31.44
N ARG A 440 -9.59 -1.10 -30.32
CA ARG A 440 -10.06 0.30 -30.33
C ARG A 440 -9.04 1.24 -30.97
N ASN A 441 -7.75 0.95 -30.77
CA ASN A 441 -6.64 1.58 -31.48
C ASN A 441 -5.87 0.53 -32.30
N PRO A 442 -6.16 0.37 -33.61
CA PRO A 442 -5.47 -0.60 -34.47
C PRO A 442 -3.97 -0.36 -34.62
N LYS A 443 -3.47 0.86 -34.35
CA LYS A 443 -2.03 1.18 -34.41
C LYS A 443 -1.26 0.70 -33.18
N ARG A 444 -1.96 0.44 -32.07
CA ARG A 444 -1.36 0.01 -30.79
C ARG A 444 -2.20 -1.08 -30.12
N PRO A 445 -2.42 -2.24 -30.80
CA PRO A 445 -3.30 -3.27 -30.29
C PRO A 445 -2.66 -3.99 -29.10
N VAL A 446 -3.28 -3.92 -27.92
CA VAL A 446 -2.82 -4.69 -26.76
C VAL A 446 -3.13 -6.17 -26.96
N ILE A 447 -4.38 -6.47 -27.33
CA ILE A 447 -4.83 -7.78 -27.80
C ILE A 447 -5.81 -7.60 -28.98
N TYR A 448 -5.98 -8.65 -29.78
CA TYR A 448 -7.05 -8.76 -30.77
C TYR A 448 -7.46 -10.21 -30.99
N TRP A 449 -8.68 -10.42 -31.49
CA TRP A 449 -9.17 -11.74 -31.87
C TRP A 449 -8.87 -12.05 -33.34
N ASN A 450 -8.18 -13.16 -33.61
CA ASN A 450 -7.85 -13.56 -34.99
C ASN A 450 -8.85 -14.57 -35.61
N GLY A 451 -10.03 -14.71 -35.00
CA GLY A 451 -11.03 -15.73 -35.37
C GLY A 451 -10.93 -17.03 -34.55
N LYS A 452 -9.75 -17.33 -33.98
CA LYS A 452 -9.51 -18.57 -33.21
C LYS A 452 -9.02 -18.32 -31.78
N LYS A 453 -8.17 -17.32 -31.58
CA LYS A 453 -7.56 -17.00 -30.27
C LYS A 453 -7.24 -15.50 -30.16
N TRP A 454 -6.98 -15.08 -28.92
CA TRP A 454 -6.39 -13.78 -28.64
C TRP A 454 -4.90 -13.76 -29.04
N VAL A 455 -4.48 -12.68 -29.68
CA VAL A 455 -3.09 -12.41 -30.08
C VAL A 455 -2.66 -11.07 -29.46
N GLY A 456 -1.42 -10.98 -28.96
CA GLY A 456 -0.88 -9.81 -28.27
C GLY A 456 -0.38 -10.16 -26.86
N ASP A 457 -0.74 -9.33 -25.88
CA ASP A 457 -0.58 -9.64 -24.45
C ASP A 457 -1.39 -10.90 -24.05
N VAL A 458 -1.10 -11.48 -22.87
CA VAL A 458 -1.94 -12.53 -22.29
C VAL A 458 -3.33 -11.93 -22.00
N PRO A 459 -4.44 -12.48 -22.54
CA PRO A 459 -5.75 -11.91 -22.31
C PRO A 459 -6.14 -12.02 -20.83
N ASP A 460 -6.67 -10.92 -20.29
CA ASP A 460 -7.26 -10.89 -18.96
C ASP A 460 -8.65 -11.55 -18.96
N GLY A 461 -8.62 -12.88 -19.07
CA GLY A 461 -9.77 -13.72 -19.37
C GLY A 461 -9.75 -14.26 -20.79
N GLY A 462 -9.47 -15.56 -20.94
CA GLY A 462 -9.24 -16.21 -22.23
C GLY A 462 -10.50 -16.56 -23.06
N TRP A 463 -11.70 -16.16 -22.61
CA TRP A 463 -12.96 -16.46 -23.30
C TRP A 463 -13.08 -15.77 -24.67
N PRO A 464 -13.91 -16.25 -25.62
CA PRO A 464 -14.14 -15.56 -26.91
C PRO A 464 -14.66 -14.11 -26.76
N PRO A 465 -14.66 -13.30 -27.84
CA PRO A 465 -15.19 -11.92 -27.82
C PRO A 465 -16.66 -11.83 -27.40
N LEU A 466 -17.10 -10.62 -27.02
CA LEU A 466 -18.43 -10.39 -26.42
C LEU A 466 -19.60 -10.71 -27.37
N VAL A 467 -19.36 -10.66 -28.69
CA VAL A 467 -20.34 -11.09 -29.69
C VAL A 467 -20.77 -12.55 -29.50
N ASN A 468 -19.90 -13.40 -28.94
CA ASN A 468 -20.23 -14.79 -28.59
C ASN A 468 -20.82 -14.86 -27.18
N LYS A 469 -22.07 -14.39 -27.05
CA LYS A 469 -22.76 -14.22 -25.76
C LYS A 469 -22.81 -15.49 -24.89
N GLU A 470 -22.82 -16.67 -25.50
CA GLU A 470 -22.91 -17.97 -24.79
C GLU A 470 -21.59 -18.41 -24.15
N LYS A 471 -20.45 -18.05 -24.76
CA LYS A 471 -19.13 -18.54 -24.32
C LYS A 471 -18.24 -17.44 -23.74
N THR A 472 -18.67 -16.18 -23.83
CA THR A 472 -17.86 -15.03 -23.42
C THR A 472 -17.99 -14.71 -21.93
N LYS A 473 -17.10 -13.84 -21.45
CA LYS A 473 -17.20 -13.17 -20.15
C LYS A 473 -16.86 -11.69 -20.28
N LEU A 474 -17.42 -10.88 -19.38
CA LEU A 474 -17.20 -9.45 -19.29
C LEU A 474 -15.76 -9.10 -18.88
N ALA A 475 -15.29 -7.91 -19.24
CA ALA A 475 -13.87 -7.53 -19.21
C ALA A 475 -13.26 -7.37 -17.81
N PHE A 476 -14.06 -7.07 -16.78
CA PHE A 476 -13.56 -6.85 -15.41
C PHE A 476 -13.76 -8.10 -14.56
N ILE A 477 -12.94 -9.11 -14.81
CA ILE A 477 -13.17 -10.50 -14.37
C ILE A 477 -13.21 -10.70 -12.85
N MET A 478 -12.57 -9.81 -12.09
CA MET A 478 -12.52 -9.86 -10.62
C MET A 478 -13.77 -9.23 -9.98
N LYS A 479 -14.62 -8.54 -10.75
CA LYS A 479 -15.82 -7.88 -10.23
C LYS A 479 -17.03 -8.81 -10.35
N PRO A 480 -17.89 -8.91 -9.32
CA PRO A 480 -19.11 -9.72 -9.41
C PRO A 480 -20.05 -9.26 -10.53
N SER A 481 -20.11 -7.95 -10.81
CA SER A 481 -20.88 -7.39 -11.92
C SER A 481 -20.22 -7.56 -13.29
N GLY A 482 -18.96 -8.02 -13.38
CA GLY A 482 -18.19 -8.14 -14.63
C GLY A 482 -17.82 -6.81 -15.31
N VAL A 483 -18.34 -5.68 -14.84
CA VAL A 483 -18.07 -4.33 -15.33
C VAL A 483 -17.34 -3.46 -14.30
N ALA A 484 -16.70 -2.40 -14.77
CA ALA A 484 -16.13 -1.38 -13.90
C ALA A 484 -17.21 -0.57 -13.15
N HIS A 485 -16.85 -0.01 -12.00
CA HIS A 485 -17.76 0.72 -11.13
C HIS A 485 -17.51 2.23 -11.20
N ILE A 486 -18.43 2.97 -11.83
CA ILE A 486 -18.53 4.42 -11.69
C ILE A 486 -19.19 4.76 -10.35
N PHE A 487 -20.32 4.12 -10.03
CA PHE A 487 -20.94 4.14 -8.70
C PHE A 487 -20.33 3.04 -7.82
N GLY A 488 -19.68 3.40 -6.72
CA GLY A 488 -18.88 2.49 -5.90
C GLY A 488 -19.39 2.33 -4.47
N PRO A 489 -20.45 1.55 -4.23
CA PRO A 489 -21.19 1.55 -2.95
C PRO A 489 -20.41 0.99 -1.75
N GLY A 490 -19.27 0.34 -1.96
CA GLY A 490 -18.47 -0.25 -0.89
C GLY A 490 -17.42 0.69 -0.28
N ARG A 491 -17.62 2.02 -0.31
CA ARG A 491 -16.75 3.03 0.30
C ARG A 491 -17.43 3.62 1.53
N ALA A 492 -16.65 3.87 2.60
CA ALA A 492 -17.17 4.38 3.87
C ALA A 492 -17.83 5.76 3.71
N ASP A 493 -17.26 6.60 2.87
CA ASP A 493 -17.60 8.01 2.60
C ASP A 493 -18.46 8.19 1.34
N GLY A 494 -19.13 7.13 0.88
CA GLY A 494 -20.17 7.20 -0.15
C GLY A 494 -19.75 6.74 -1.56
N PRO A 495 -20.74 6.52 -2.45
CA PRO A 495 -20.53 5.83 -3.73
C PRO A 495 -19.89 6.69 -4.82
N PHE A 496 -19.97 8.02 -4.68
CA PHE A 496 -19.29 9.00 -5.52
C PHE A 496 -18.32 9.83 -4.67
N PRO A 497 -17.15 10.20 -5.22
CA PRO A 497 -16.25 11.14 -4.58
C PRO A 497 -16.94 12.47 -4.28
N GLU A 498 -16.73 13.00 -3.08
CA GLU A 498 -17.20 14.31 -2.64
C GLU A 498 -16.04 15.08 -2.01
N HIS A 499 -16.00 16.40 -2.23
CA HIS A 499 -15.02 17.28 -1.60
C HIS A 499 -15.30 17.45 -0.10
N TYR A 500 -14.28 17.14 0.70
CA TYR A 500 -14.19 17.49 2.10
C TYR A 500 -12.81 18.09 2.37
N GLU A 501 -12.74 19.10 3.23
CA GLU A 501 -11.50 19.72 3.64
C GLU A 501 -10.64 18.77 4.50
N PRO A 502 -9.30 18.93 4.50
CA PRO A 502 -8.43 18.28 5.47
C PRO A 502 -8.85 18.57 6.92
N LEU A 503 -8.45 17.72 7.86
CA LEU A 503 -8.81 17.89 9.27
C LEU A 503 -8.39 19.27 9.78
N GLU A 504 -7.13 19.60 9.51
CA GLU A 504 -6.52 20.90 9.79
C GLU A 504 -6.41 21.70 8.48
N CYS A 505 -7.14 22.81 8.38
CA CYS A 505 -7.04 23.72 7.24
C CYS A 505 -7.31 25.18 7.65
N PRO A 506 -6.94 26.17 6.82
CA PRO A 506 -7.19 27.58 7.11
C PRO A 506 -8.62 28.04 6.71
N ILE A 507 -9.47 27.12 6.24
CA ILE A 507 -10.79 27.43 5.69
C ILE A 507 -11.87 26.95 6.66
N GLN A 508 -12.73 27.86 7.11
CA GLN A 508 -13.77 27.58 8.10
C GLN A 508 -14.97 26.80 7.54
N GLU A 509 -15.26 26.93 6.25
CA GLU A 509 -16.45 26.35 5.63
C GLU A 509 -16.11 25.58 4.35
N ASN A 510 -16.79 24.45 4.13
CA ASN A 510 -16.74 23.74 2.86
C ASN A 510 -17.75 24.35 1.87
N PRO A 511 -17.31 24.93 0.74
CA PRO A 511 -18.20 25.61 -0.20
C PRO A 511 -19.20 24.69 -0.91
N LEU A 512 -18.98 23.37 -0.88
CA LEU A 512 -19.85 22.37 -1.51
C LEU A 512 -20.83 21.72 -0.52
N SER A 513 -20.62 21.90 0.79
CA SER A 513 -21.44 21.28 1.84
C SER A 513 -21.53 22.18 3.07
N LYS A 514 -22.74 22.65 3.39
CA LYS A 514 -23.03 23.40 4.63
C LYS A 514 -23.04 22.52 5.89
N LYS A 515 -23.05 21.20 5.73
CA LYS A 515 -23.21 20.24 6.84
C LYS A 515 -21.88 19.66 7.32
N HIS A 516 -20.93 19.48 6.42
CA HIS A 516 -19.71 18.74 6.69
C HIS A 516 -18.52 19.46 6.05
N ARG A 517 -17.67 20.05 6.91
CA ARG A 517 -16.39 20.62 6.48
C ARG A 517 -15.40 19.51 6.13
N VAL A 518 -15.17 18.62 7.09
CA VAL A 518 -14.32 17.43 6.97
C VAL A 518 -15.16 16.18 6.64
N ASN A 519 -14.50 15.11 6.21
CA ASN A 519 -15.16 13.86 5.86
C ASN A 519 -15.90 13.28 7.09
N PRO A 520 -17.22 13.04 7.02
CA PRO A 520 -18.03 12.64 8.19
C PRO A 520 -17.78 11.21 8.68
N THR A 521 -16.93 10.44 7.97
CA THR A 521 -16.65 9.03 8.29
C THR A 521 -15.24 8.77 8.77
N VAL A 522 -14.43 9.82 8.93
CA VAL A 522 -13.07 9.68 9.48
C VAL A 522 -13.13 9.35 10.97
N LYS A 523 -12.16 8.57 11.43
CA LYS A 523 -11.95 8.38 12.85
C LYS A 523 -11.14 9.55 13.41
N LEU A 524 -11.72 10.25 14.38
CA LEU A 524 -11.00 11.23 15.19
C LEU A 524 -10.48 10.58 16.48
N PHE A 525 -9.26 10.95 16.86
CA PHE A 525 -8.59 10.50 18.10
C PHE A 525 -8.71 11.51 19.25
N TYR A 526 -9.43 12.59 19.00
CA TYR A 526 -9.63 13.70 19.92
C TYR A 526 -11.07 14.19 19.79
N GLU A 527 -11.75 14.45 20.89
CA GLU A 527 -13.14 14.89 20.90
C GLU A 527 -13.32 16.30 20.32
N VAL A 528 -14.48 16.52 19.68
CA VAL A 528 -14.78 17.75 18.95
C VAL A 528 -16.10 18.39 19.36
N GLU A 529 -16.18 19.71 19.19
CA GLU A 529 -17.38 20.52 19.27
C GLU A 529 -17.95 20.78 17.85
N GLY A 530 -19.23 21.18 17.78
CA GLY A 530 -19.83 21.74 16.56
C GLY A 530 -19.91 20.77 15.37
N GLY A 531 -19.86 19.45 15.58
CA GLY A 531 -19.93 18.49 14.47
C GLY A 531 -18.65 18.41 13.63
N HIS A 532 -17.48 18.38 14.29
CA HIS A 532 -16.11 18.27 13.73
C HIS A 532 -15.43 19.62 13.41
N GLU A 533 -15.80 20.68 14.11
CA GLU A 533 -15.30 22.02 13.85
C GLU A 533 -14.07 22.38 14.68
N ARG A 534 -14.07 22.06 15.97
CA ARG A 534 -12.96 22.42 16.89
C ARG A 534 -12.69 21.32 17.93
N PRO A 535 -11.43 21.11 18.34
CA PRO A 535 -11.11 20.21 19.45
C PRO A 535 -11.67 20.74 20.78
N LYS A 536 -12.24 19.86 21.62
CA LYS A 536 -12.67 20.22 22.98
C LYS A 536 -11.47 20.48 23.91
N GLU A 537 -11.63 21.37 24.88
CA GLU A 537 -10.64 21.49 25.95
C GLU A 537 -10.59 20.16 26.74
N LYS A 538 -9.40 19.52 26.80
CA LYS A 538 -9.18 18.19 27.41
C LYS A 538 -10.01 17.04 26.81
N GLY A 539 -10.31 17.12 25.50
CA GLY A 539 -11.10 16.13 24.77
C GLY A 539 -10.38 14.83 24.36
N GLY A 540 -9.17 14.56 24.82
CA GLY A 540 -8.43 13.38 24.38
C GLY A 540 -7.00 13.36 24.89
N LEU A 541 -6.17 12.49 24.30
CA LEU A 541 -4.74 12.50 24.56
C LEU A 541 -4.14 13.82 24.06
N PRO A 542 -3.33 14.54 24.88
CA PRO A 542 -2.70 15.78 24.45
C PRO A 542 -1.88 15.63 23.17
N GLU A 543 -1.29 14.45 22.95
CA GLU A 543 -0.53 14.14 21.74
C GLU A 543 -1.41 14.17 20.47
N ASP A 544 -2.70 13.88 20.56
CA ASP A 544 -3.61 13.78 19.40
C ASP A 544 -4.31 15.11 19.06
N VAL A 545 -3.93 16.20 19.72
CA VAL A 545 -4.49 17.53 19.46
C VAL A 545 -4.24 17.96 18.00
N PHE A 546 -5.22 18.62 17.41
CA PHE A 546 -5.15 19.23 16.09
C PHE A 546 -5.61 20.69 16.15
N ALA A 547 -5.18 21.51 15.21
CA ALA A 547 -5.49 22.93 15.13
C ALA A 547 -6.01 23.28 13.74
N THR A 548 -7.28 23.67 13.66
CA THR A 548 -7.93 24.10 12.41
C THR A 548 -8.35 25.56 12.53
N CYS A 549 -8.10 26.36 11.49
CA CYS A 549 -8.36 27.81 11.49
C CYS A 549 -7.74 28.53 12.71
N ASP A 550 -6.63 28.00 13.23
CA ASP A 550 -5.93 28.53 14.39
C ASP A 550 -4.86 29.54 13.93
N THR A 551 -4.96 30.77 14.41
CA THR A 551 -4.04 31.85 14.02
C THR A 551 -2.61 31.61 14.48
N ARG A 552 -2.39 30.73 15.45
CA ARG A 552 -1.05 30.29 15.88
C ARG A 552 -0.36 29.41 14.85
N TYR A 553 -1.12 28.75 13.97
CA TYR A 553 -0.62 27.86 12.91
C TYR A 553 -1.29 28.18 11.56
N PRO A 554 -1.02 29.36 10.96
CA PRO A 554 -1.81 29.86 9.84
C PRO A 554 -1.41 29.29 8.47
N TYR A 555 -0.33 28.50 8.37
CA TYR A 555 0.23 28.07 7.09
C TYR A 555 -0.03 26.58 6.82
N VAL A 556 -0.36 26.25 5.58
CA VAL A 556 -0.54 24.85 5.17
C VAL A 556 0.84 24.23 4.99
N ALA A 557 1.14 23.15 5.70
CA ALA A 557 2.31 22.33 5.50
C ALA A 557 2.00 21.07 4.69
N THR A 558 3.02 20.61 3.98
CA THR A 558 3.03 19.32 3.31
C THR A 558 4.40 18.66 3.44
N THR A 559 4.45 17.33 3.54
CA THR A 559 5.71 16.59 3.50
C THR A 559 5.93 15.90 2.16
N TYR A 560 7.17 15.85 1.66
CA TYR A 560 7.51 15.17 0.39
C TYR A 560 8.94 14.65 0.37
N ARG A 561 9.35 14.13 -0.79
CA ARG A 561 10.67 13.53 -1.00
C ARG A 561 11.52 14.44 -1.87
N VAL A 562 12.82 14.30 -1.70
CA VAL A 562 13.84 14.72 -2.67
C VAL A 562 14.44 13.49 -3.34
N THR A 563 15.12 13.67 -4.46
CA THR A 563 15.64 12.57 -5.29
C THR A 563 16.75 11.80 -4.57
N GLU A 564 17.54 12.52 -3.78
CA GLU A 564 18.81 12.11 -3.19
C GLU A 564 18.64 11.21 -1.96
N HIS A 565 17.44 11.20 -1.37
CA HIS A 565 17.16 10.48 -0.13
C HIS A 565 15.98 9.50 -0.25
N TRP A 566 16.04 8.45 0.58
CA TRP A 566 15.06 7.37 0.58
C TRP A 566 14.30 7.29 1.92
N GLN A 567 12.97 7.40 1.85
CA GLN A 567 12.08 7.37 3.00
C GLN A 567 12.51 8.31 4.15
N THR A 568 12.73 7.78 5.36
CA THR A 568 13.20 8.52 6.55
C THR A 568 14.69 8.88 6.48
N GLY A 569 15.33 8.54 5.37
CA GLY A 569 16.76 8.68 5.15
C GLY A 569 17.60 7.64 5.88
N VAL A 570 17.02 6.65 6.59
CA VAL A 570 17.81 5.68 7.36
C VAL A 570 18.87 4.97 6.50
N LEU A 571 18.55 4.67 5.24
CA LEU A 571 19.54 4.14 4.30
C LEU A 571 20.47 5.24 3.79
N THR A 572 19.91 6.36 3.33
CA THR A 572 20.62 7.32 2.47
C THR A 572 21.36 8.42 3.21
N ARG A 573 21.00 8.70 4.47
CA ARG A 573 21.78 9.58 5.34
C ARG A 573 23.11 8.95 5.71
N HIS A 574 23.15 7.62 5.84
CA HIS A 574 24.38 6.85 6.06
C HIS A 574 25.26 6.70 4.80
N LEU A 575 24.82 7.20 3.62
CA LEU A 575 25.63 7.18 2.40
C LEU A 575 26.27 8.56 2.18
N PRO A 576 27.61 8.70 2.26
CA PRO A 576 28.28 10.01 2.25
C PRO A 576 27.92 10.89 1.07
N TRP A 577 27.87 10.34 -0.15
CA TRP A 577 27.54 11.12 -1.35
C TRP A 577 26.10 11.64 -1.37
N GLN A 578 25.16 10.89 -0.79
CA GLN A 578 23.76 11.34 -0.70
C GLN A 578 23.58 12.39 0.38
N LEU A 579 24.26 12.22 1.51
CA LEU A 579 24.29 13.21 2.56
C LEU A 579 25.00 14.50 2.10
N GLU A 580 26.08 14.41 1.32
CA GLU A 580 26.75 15.58 0.73
C GLU A 580 25.80 16.39 -0.17
N MET A 581 24.96 15.71 -0.98
CA MET A 581 24.00 16.39 -1.85
C MET A 581 22.85 17.06 -1.08
N GLN A 582 22.38 16.46 0.02
CA GLN A 582 21.26 16.97 0.83
C GLN A 582 21.55 16.79 2.33
N PRO A 583 22.40 17.64 2.94
CA PRO A 583 22.96 17.38 4.27
C PRO A 583 22.03 17.64 5.43
N GLN A 584 21.04 18.52 5.27
CA GLN A 584 20.24 19.04 6.36
C GLN A 584 18.76 19.16 6.00
N ILE A 585 17.88 19.00 6.98
CA ILE A 585 16.47 19.32 6.81
C ILE A 585 16.27 20.80 6.44
N PHE A 586 15.39 21.02 5.47
CA PHE A 586 15.02 22.34 4.99
C PHE A 586 13.50 22.53 4.98
N VAL A 587 13.06 23.78 4.90
CA VAL A 587 11.67 24.14 4.63
C VAL A 587 11.62 25.06 3.42
N GLU A 588 10.81 24.69 2.43
CA GLU A 588 10.59 25.50 1.24
C GLU A 588 9.40 26.43 1.43
N LEU A 589 9.57 27.70 1.09
CA LEU A 589 8.54 28.71 1.23
C LEU A 589 8.64 29.76 0.12
N SER A 590 7.53 30.47 -0.09
CA SER A 590 7.43 31.55 -1.08
C SER A 590 8.21 32.78 -0.66
N HIS A 591 8.61 33.62 -1.62
CA HIS A 591 9.20 34.93 -1.35
C HIS A 591 8.24 35.85 -0.57
N GLU A 592 6.95 35.71 -0.83
CA GLU A 592 5.87 36.46 -0.20
C GLU A 592 5.81 36.14 1.30
N LEU A 593 5.76 34.86 1.67
CA LEU A 593 5.78 34.45 3.08
C LEU A 593 7.11 34.82 3.76
N ALA A 594 8.23 34.63 3.07
CA ALA A 594 9.55 34.96 3.61
C ALA A 594 9.65 36.47 3.94
N LYS A 595 9.11 37.34 3.07
CA LYS A 595 9.03 38.78 3.32
C LYS A 595 8.12 39.12 4.51
N GLU A 596 6.94 38.49 4.61
CA GLU A 596 6.02 38.66 5.74
C GLU A 596 6.65 38.29 7.08
N LYS A 597 7.56 37.30 7.09
CA LYS A 597 8.18 36.76 8.30
C LYS A 597 9.62 37.23 8.54
N GLY A 598 10.16 38.08 7.67
CA GLY A 598 11.54 38.56 7.77
C GLY A 598 12.60 37.45 7.64
N ILE A 599 12.31 36.42 6.84
CA ILE A 599 13.18 35.26 6.62
C ILE A 599 13.99 35.47 5.34
N SER A 600 15.31 35.33 5.43
CA SER A 600 16.22 35.35 4.27
C SER A 600 16.52 33.92 3.80
N PRO A 601 16.89 33.72 2.51
CA PRO A 601 17.36 32.42 2.04
C PRO A 601 18.54 31.92 2.88
N GLY A 602 18.49 30.66 3.32
CA GLY A 602 19.53 30.05 4.15
C GLY A 602 19.40 30.30 5.66
N ASP A 603 18.47 31.17 6.09
CA ASP A 603 18.21 31.35 7.53
C ASP A 603 17.76 30.02 8.17
N LYS A 604 18.25 29.76 9.38
CA LYS A 604 17.67 28.72 10.23
C LYS A 604 16.33 29.20 10.78
N VAL A 605 15.30 28.37 10.68
CA VAL A 605 13.93 28.68 11.12
C VAL A 605 13.39 27.56 12.00
N ILE A 606 12.40 27.89 12.82
CA ILE A 606 11.60 26.93 13.58
C ILE A 606 10.26 26.75 12.87
N VAL A 607 9.91 25.51 12.55
CA VAL A 607 8.59 25.13 12.07
C VAL A 607 7.86 24.42 13.19
N SER A 608 6.64 24.85 13.52
CA SER A 608 5.86 24.31 14.63
C SER A 608 4.42 23.99 14.24
N SER A 609 3.85 22.96 14.84
CA SER A 609 2.43 22.65 14.80
C SER A 609 1.90 22.46 16.23
N ALA A 610 0.62 22.16 16.38
CA ALA A 610 0.05 21.85 17.69
C ALA A 610 0.72 20.65 18.40
N ARG A 611 1.45 19.80 17.66
CA ARG A 611 2.10 18.58 18.19
C ARG A 611 3.55 18.79 18.61
N GLY A 612 4.26 19.72 17.99
CA GLY A 612 5.70 19.84 18.18
C GLY A 612 6.35 20.86 17.28
N LYS A 613 7.69 20.91 17.32
CA LYS A 613 8.50 21.82 16.54
C LYS A 613 9.78 21.14 16.05
N ILE A 614 10.30 21.61 14.92
CA ILE A 614 11.60 21.25 14.38
C ILE A 614 12.32 22.52 13.93
N TRP A 615 13.65 22.46 13.85
CA TRP A 615 14.40 23.48 13.11
C TRP A 615 14.60 23.00 11.66
N ALA A 616 14.73 23.94 10.72
CA ALA A 616 15.06 23.67 9.32
C ALA A 616 15.79 24.86 8.68
N ILE A 617 16.49 24.62 7.57
CA ILE A 617 17.07 25.70 6.74
C ILE A 617 16.02 26.22 5.75
N ALA A 618 15.83 27.53 5.68
CA ALA A 618 14.86 28.16 4.79
C ALA A 618 15.33 28.18 3.32
N ILE A 619 14.59 27.50 2.45
CA ILE A 619 14.72 27.64 0.99
C ILE A 619 13.59 28.55 0.50
N VAL A 620 13.94 29.83 0.30
CA VAL A 620 13.00 30.82 -0.25
C VAL A 620 13.03 30.73 -1.78
N THR A 621 11.89 30.45 -2.40
CA THR A 621 11.85 30.11 -3.83
C THR A 621 10.55 30.52 -4.53
N ASN A 622 10.62 30.76 -5.83
CA ASN A 622 9.45 30.97 -6.70
C ASN A 622 8.67 29.69 -7.02
N ARG A 623 9.20 28.51 -6.66
CA ARG A 623 8.47 27.24 -6.81
C ARG A 623 7.25 27.14 -5.90
N PHE A 624 7.27 27.86 -4.77
CA PHE A 624 6.13 28.03 -3.88
C PHE A 624 5.51 29.40 -4.10
N LYS A 625 4.19 29.43 -4.17
CA LYS A 625 3.41 30.67 -4.32
C LYS A 625 2.19 30.64 -3.40
N PRO A 626 1.78 31.79 -2.84
CA PRO A 626 0.52 31.86 -2.12
C PRO A 626 -0.64 31.53 -3.05
N PHE A 627 -1.59 30.73 -2.57
CA PHE A 627 -2.81 30.42 -3.29
C PHE A 627 -3.89 31.46 -2.98
N LYS A 628 -4.73 31.75 -3.96
CA LYS A 628 -6.01 32.43 -3.71
C LYS A 628 -7.08 31.35 -3.61
N VAL A 629 -7.42 30.97 -2.38
CA VAL A 629 -8.43 29.95 -2.10
C VAL A 629 -9.60 30.64 -1.44
N MET A 630 -10.79 30.52 -2.03
CA MET A 630 -11.97 31.25 -1.60
C MET A 630 -11.66 32.76 -1.55
N ASN A 631 -11.89 33.43 -0.42
CA ASN A 631 -11.60 34.84 -0.22
C ASN A 631 -10.28 35.05 0.56
N THR A 632 -9.44 34.02 0.64
CA THR A 632 -8.27 33.99 1.53
C THR A 632 -6.98 33.74 0.73
N THR A 633 -5.91 34.41 1.14
CA THR A 633 -4.56 34.09 0.68
C THR A 633 -4.02 32.97 1.57
N VAL A 634 -3.74 31.81 0.99
CA VAL A 634 -3.21 30.66 1.71
C VAL A 634 -1.75 30.47 1.35
N HIS A 635 -0.87 30.58 2.33
CA HIS A 635 0.54 30.24 2.17
C HIS A 635 0.75 28.75 2.43
N GLN A 636 1.64 28.15 1.63
CA GLN A 636 2.09 26.78 1.81
C GLN A 636 3.58 26.74 2.10
N VAL A 637 3.97 25.83 3.00
CA VAL A 637 5.36 25.46 3.26
C VAL A 637 5.58 23.97 3.02
N GLY A 638 6.79 23.62 2.60
CA GLY A 638 7.15 22.27 2.20
C GLY A 638 8.32 21.71 2.99
N LEU A 639 8.20 20.47 3.49
CA LEU A 639 9.27 19.82 4.24
C LEU A 639 9.62 18.44 3.66
N PRO A 640 10.91 18.09 3.52
CA PRO A 640 11.32 16.72 3.28
C PRO A 640 11.12 15.88 4.56
N TRP A 641 10.68 14.62 4.42
CA TRP A 641 10.53 13.70 5.57
C TRP A 641 11.65 12.66 5.66
N CYS A 642 12.83 12.99 5.13
CA CYS A 642 13.99 12.10 5.01
C CYS A 642 15.11 12.35 6.02
N PHE A 643 14.80 13.05 7.11
CA PHE A 643 15.74 13.35 8.19
C PHE A 643 15.25 12.77 9.52
N GLY A 644 16.19 12.63 10.44
CA GLY A 644 15.99 12.05 11.76
C GLY A 644 17.22 12.27 12.62
N TRP A 645 17.01 12.36 13.93
CA TRP A 645 18.02 12.81 14.88
C TRP A 645 19.21 11.85 15.06
N GLN A 646 19.10 10.58 14.64
CA GLN A 646 20.12 9.58 14.94
C GLN A 646 21.37 9.71 14.05
N TYR A 647 21.22 10.21 12.82
CA TYR A 647 22.35 10.41 11.90
C TYR A 647 22.16 11.63 10.98
N PRO A 648 23.16 12.48 10.75
CA PRO A 648 24.48 12.49 11.39
C PRO A 648 24.40 12.68 12.91
N GLU A 649 25.30 12.03 13.64
CA GLU A 649 25.25 11.94 15.12
C GLU A 649 25.48 13.29 15.81
N ASP A 650 26.08 14.25 15.13
CA ASP A 650 26.27 15.63 15.60
C ASP A 650 24.96 16.45 15.62
N GLY A 651 23.85 15.85 15.17
CA GLY A 651 22.53 16.47 15.10
C GLY A 651 22.39 17.50 13.96
N SER A 652 23.39 17.64 13.09
CA SER A 652 23.41 18.63 12.00
C SER A 652 22.37 18.35 10.91
N GLY A 653 21.86 17.11 10.80
CA GLY A 653 20.84 16.73 9.82
C GLY A 653 19.42 17.16 10.19
N GLY A 654 19.16 17.42 11.47
CA GLY A 654 17.82 17.72 11.99
C GLY A 654 17.01 16.49 12.37
N ASP A 655 15.68 16.63 12.44
CA ASP A 655 14.78 15.57 12.89
C ASP A 655 13.59 15.39 11.94
N SER A 656 12.79 14.34 12.15
CA SER A 656 11.65 13.98 11.32
C SER A 656 10.60 15.09 11.27
N SER A 657 10.21 15.46 10.04
CA SER A 657 9.07 16.34 9.80
C SER A 657 7.75 15.75 10.33
N ASN A 658 7.67 14.44 10.59
CA ASN A 658 6.47 13.82 11.15
C ASN A 658 6.24 14.17 12.63
N LEU A 659 7.20 14.81 13.31
CA LEU A 659 6.93 15.49 14.58
C LEU A 659 5.83 16.55 14.46
N LEU A 660 5.65 17.10 13.26
CA LEU A 660 4.67 18.13 12.98
C LEU A 660 3.33 17.56 12.54
N THR A 661 3.21 16.29 12.14
CA THR A 661 2.01 15.75 11.45
C THR A 661 0.88 15.34 12.42
N PRO A 662 -0.40 15.40 12.01
CA PRO A 662 -1.54 15.08 12.87
C PRO A 662 -1.82 13.57 12.98
N THR A 663 -2.51 13.16 14.04
CA THR A 663 -3.03 11.79 14.18
C THR A 663 -4.42 11.67 13.55
N VAL A 664 -4.49 11.53 12.23
CA VAL A 664 -5.73 11.24 11.48
C VAL A 664 -5.40 10.51 10.19
N GLY A 665 -6.35 9.76 9.62
CA GLY A 665 -6.16 9.09 8.34
C GLY A 665 -7.42 8.96 7.49
N ASP A 666 -7.22 8.43 6.27
CA ASP A 666 -8.27 8.13 5.30
C ASP A 666 -9.38 7.27 5.91
N ALA A 667 -10.64 7.63 5.67
CA ALA A 667 -11.79 6.95 6.28
C ALA A 667 -11.93 5.46 5.93
N ASN A 668 -11.32 5.01 4.83
CA ASN A 668 -11.40 3.62 4.38
C ASN A 668 -10.18 2.79 4.80
N THR A 669 -9.00 3.40 4.93
CA THR A 669 -7.72 2.70 5.05
C THR A 669 -6.89 3.08 6.28
N MET A 670 -7.21 4.19 6.94
CA MET A 670 -6.42 4.80 8.02
C MET A 670 -4.98 5.16 7.62
N ILE A 671 -4.71 5.37 6.33
CA ILE A 671 -3.45 5.97 5.86
C ILE A 671 -3.40 7.43 6.33
N PRO A 672 -2.30 7.90 6.95
CA PRO A 672 -2.30 9.18 7.64
C PRO A 672 -2.34 10.40 6.72
N GLU A 673 -2.93 11.49 7.22
CA GLU A 673 -2.94 12.81 6.57
C GLU A 673 -1.63 13.55 6.84
N THR A 674 -0.70 13.48 5.89
CA THR A 674 0.64 14.11 5.98
C THR A 674 0.93 15.02 4.79
N LYS A 675 -0.08 15.27 3.95
CA LYS A 675 0.03 16.13 2.75
C LYS A 675 -0.66 17.48 2.89
N ALA A 676 -1.52 17.64 3.89
CA ALA A 676 -2.16 18.90 4.24
C ALA A 676 -2.40 18.93 5.75
N PHE A 677 -1.71 19.82 6.45
CA PHE A 677 -1.86 20.07 7.88
C PHE A 677 -1.38 21.48 8.20
N MET A 678 -1.58 21.97 9.43
CA MET A 678 -1.32 23.38 9.76
C MET A 678 -0.05 23.56 10.59
N VAL A 679 0.75 24.58 10.25
CA VAL A 679 1.99 24.96 10.94
C VAL A 679 2.18 26.48 11.03
N ASN A 680 3.16 26.90 11.83
CA ASN A 680 3.80 28.21 11.77
C ASN A 680 5.28 28.05 11.41
N VAL A 681 5.90 29.14 10.93
CA VAL A 681 7.33 29.20 10.61
C VAL A 681 7.88 30.52 11.14
N GLU A 682 8.93 30.47 11.94
CA GLU A 682 9.54 31.66 12.57
C GLU A 682 11.06 31.62 12.45
N LYS A 683 11.70 32.79 12.42
CA LYS A 683 13.16 32.84 12.45
C LYS A 683 13.67 32.27 13.79
N ALA A 684 14.66 31.39 13.72
CA ALA A 684 15.19 30.67 14.89
C ALA A 684 16.11 31.51 15.76
#